data_AF-A0A6N4A916-F1
#
_entry.id   AF-A0A6N4A916-F1
#
_cell.length_a   1.000
_cell.length_b   1.000
_cell.length_c   1.000
_cell.angle_alpha   90.00
_cell.angle_beta   90.00
_cell.angle_gamma   90.00
#
_symmetry.space_group_name_H-M   'P 1'
#
loop_
_entity.id
_entity.type
_entity.pdbx_description
1 polymer ?
#
loop_
_entity_poly.entity_id
_entity_poly.type
_entity_poly.pdbx_seq_one_letter_code
_entity_poly.pdbx_strand_id
1 'polypeptide(L)'
;MPKRADIKKILVIGSGPIIIGQAAEFDYSGTQASLSLREEGYSVVLVNSNPATIMTDTEIADQVYIEPLTLPFIKRILRKERPDALLATIGGQTALNLAKELAEDGILEELKIELLGTKLKAIEAAEDREKFKQLMEALKEPVPESRIARTLEQAVHFADQIGYPIIVRPAYTLGGTGGGIVENSEQLTEVAKNGLELSPVTQVLIEKSIAGYKEIEFEVMRDGNDNALIVASMENFDPVGIHTGDSIVVSPVQTLSDREYQMLRDAALKIIRALKIEGGVNIQLALDPDSLRYYIIEVNPRVSRSSALASKATGYPIAKMAAKIAIGLTLDEIVNPVTGTTKAEFEPALDYVAVKIPRWPFDKFTEADRELGTQMKATGEVMAIGRNFETALMKAIRSLEIGTFALDDLTYSDLSNQDLLNRLMPATDERLFMVADLLRRGITIGQIHEKSQIDEFFLDKILHLIEIEKELKMHVLDFKILKIAQENGFPDVTIARYWQLEEKELRHLRKKEDLFPVYKMVDTVAGEFSSKTPYYYSTYELENESLKEKRPSVLVVGSGPIRIGQGVEFDYATVHCVKAIQKADYKAIVINSNPETVSTDFSVSDKLYFEPLTLEDVLNVIDLEKPIGVVVQFGGQTAINLAGRLENNGVKLLGTSLKDINRSEDREDFNQVIKKLDLSQPFGKTATTVTQALSVAEEVGYPLLIRPSYVLGGRAMEIVTNRQDLSDYMKRAVKVSLKHPVLIDSYLTGREAEIDLLSDGQTIIVPGIMEHIERAGVHSGDSMSVYPSQYLDQNVQEQMLDAAFKLAKELHTIGLMNVQFVIHEQQAYVIEVNPRASRTLPFISKATDLPLAQLATRVMLGEKLADLGFKSGLMAPKKLVYVKAPVFSFNKLPKVDSSLGPEMKSTGEVMGVDRSLAKALYKAFVAAGFKVREHGNVLFTIADRDKKEALTLAKRFDELGYVLWATAGTSSFLHENHLPVRQLGKISEDQLNPVTAMRQGKLQIVINRLKTDEPLESDGRAIRAAAIENGLPLFTSLDTVAAFLQVLESRSFNVSAINKGDKS
;
A
#
# COMPACT_ATOMS: atom_id res chain seq x y z
N MET A 1 28.91 -25.41 18.15
CA MET A 1 27.77 -25.74 17.27
C MET A 1 27.12 -24.42 16.94
N PRO A 2 26.95 -24.08 15.67
CA PRO A 2 26.57 -22.71 15.32
C PRO A 2 25.09 -22.41 15.56
N LYS A 3 24.20 -23.32 15.15
CA LYS A 3 22.77 -23.21 15.47
C LYS A 3 22.51 -23.34 16.98
N ARG A 4 21.76 -22.39 17.55
CA ARG A 4 21.39 -22.37 18.97
C ARG A 4 20.43 -23.49 19.36
N ALA A 5 20.89 -24.39 20.23
CA ALA A 5 20.10 -25.55 20.71
C ALA A 5 19.31 -25.26 22.02
N ASP A 6 19.58 -24.12 22.66
CA ASP A 6 18.91 -23.68 23.87
C ASP A 6 17.54 -23.02 23.60
N ILE A 7 17.30 -22.59 22.37
CA ILE A 7 16.02 -22.08 21.87
C ILE A 7 15.29 -23.21 21.13
N LYS A 8 13.97 -23.33 21.35
CA LYS A 8 13.11 -24.27 20.62
C LYS A 8 11.90 -23.58 20.01
N LYS A 9 11.34 -22.58 20.68
CA LYS A 9 10.16 -21.83 20.23
C LYS A 9 10.47 -20.34 20.10
N ILE A 10 10.18 -19.77 18.95
CA ILE A 10 10.42 -18.35 18.64
C ILE A 10 9.08 -17.69 18.31
N LEU A 11 8.78 -16.56 18.95
CA LEU A 11 7.68 -15.69 18.54
C LEU A 11 8.19 -14.64 17.56
N VAL A 12 7.48 -14.50 16.45
CA VAL A 12 7.76 -13.53 15.38
C VAL A 12 6.62 -12.51 15.35
N ILE A 13 6.97 -11.23 15.41
CA ILE A 13 6.00 -10.12 15.34
C ILE A 13 5.95 -9.58 13.91
N GLY A 14 4.77 -9.59 13.28
CA GLY A 14 4.52 -8.96 11.99
C GLY A 14 4.30 -7.45 12.07
N SER A 15 4.03 -6.82 10.93
CA SER A 15 3.89 -5.36 10.83
C SER A 15 2.50 -4.81 11.17
N GLY A 16 1.46 -5.64 11.07
CA GLY A 16 0.07 -5.20 11.17
C GLY A 16 -0.51 -4.84 9.80
N PRO A 17 -1.50 -3.93 9.74
CA PRO A 17 -2.11 -3.50 8.48
C PRO A 17 -1.12 -2.73 7.59
N ILE A 18 -1.37 -2.78 6.28
CA ILE A 18 -0.68 -1.96 5.29
C ILE A 18 -1.04 -0.48 5.51
N ILE A 19 -0.03 0.38 5.63
CA ILE A 19 -0.18 1.84 5.72
C ILE A 19 0.93 2.52 4.90
N ILE A 20 0.74 3.78 4.52
CA ILE A 20 1.81 4.57 3.87
C ILE A 20 3.04 4.60 4.78
N GLY A 21 4.17 4.13 4.25
CA GLY A 21 5.44 3.97 4.97
C GLY A 21 5.70 2.57 5.51
N GLN A 22 4.69 1.71 5.65
CA GLN A 22 4.85 0.33 6.13
C GLN A 22 3.88 -0.60 5.38
N ALA A 23 4.35 -1.20 4.29
CA ALA A 23 3.51 -1.90 3.33
C ALA A 23 3.83 -3.41 3.25
N ALA A 24 3.82 -3.98 2.03
CA ALA A 24 3.88 -5.42 1.81
C ALA A 24 5.28 -6.01 2.01
N GLU A 25 6.33 -5.17 2.08
CA GLU A 25 7.71 -5.58 2.30
C GLU A 25 7.89 -6.42 3.57
N PHE A 26 7.01 -6.23 4.55
CA PHE A 26 7.02 -6.98 5.82
C PHE A 26 6.21 -8.27 5.78
N ASP A 27 5.27 -8.43 4.84
CA ASP A 27 4.69 -9.76 4.56
C ASP A 27 5.72 -10.64 3.87
N TYR A 28 6.43 -10.09 2.88
CA TYR A 28 7.58 -10.77 2.26
C TYR A 28 8.64 -11.16 3.28
N SER A 29 9.12 -10.19 4.07
CA SER A 29 10.16 -10.43 5.08
C SER A 29 9.69 -11.39 6.18
N GLY A 30 8.44 -11.23 6.64
CA GLY A 30 7.79 -12.07 7.65
C GLY A 30 7.65 -13.52 7.21
N THR A 31 7.24 -13.73 5.97
CA THR A 31 7.12 -15.05 5.34
C THR A 31 8.49 -15.72 5.23
N GLN A 32 9.48 -15.02 4.65
CA GLN A 32 10.85 -15.55 4.49
C GLN A 32 11.48 -15.93 5.83
N ALA A 33 11.37 -15.09 6.85
CA ALA A 33 11.94 -15.37 8.16
C ALA A 33 11.26 -16.57 8.83
N SER A 34 9.93 -16.63 8.81
CA SER A 34 9.17 -17.73 9.43
C SER A 34 9.50 -19.08 8.79
N LEU A 35 9.55 -19.13 7.46
CA LEU A 35 9.96 -20.34 6.73
C LEU A 35 11.41 -20.71 7.06
N SER A 36 12.32 -19.74 7.11
CA SER A 36 13.74 -19.99 7.41
C SER A 36 13.95 -20.56 8.81
N LEU A 37 13.24 -20.06 9.82
CA LEU A 37 13.30 -20.59 11.17
C LEU A 37 12.76 -22.03 11.24
N ARG A 38 11.73 -22.35 10.46
CA ARG A 38 11.16 -23.70 10.38
C ARG A 38 12.04 -24.68 9.58
N GLU A 39 12.69 -24.22 8.53
CA GLU A 39 13.72 -24.99 7.81
C GLU A 39 14.83 -25.41 8.77
N GLU A 40 15.22 -24.50 9.67
CA GLU A 40 16.15 -24.79 10.75
C GLU A 40 15.50 -25.58 11.90
N GLY A 41 14.24 -25.99 11.86
CA GLY A 41 13.61 -26.86 12.85
C GLY A 41 13.23 -26.19 14.18
N TYR A 42 13.03 -24.87 14.20
CA TYR A 42 12.41 -24.17 15.33
C TYR A 42 10.88 -24.22 15.22
N SER A 43 10.21 -24.19 16.38
CA SER A 43 8.77 -23.94 16.43
C SER A 43 8.53 -22.44 16.35
N VAL A 44 7.74 -22.01 15.36
CA VAL A 44 7.45 -20.59 15.11
C VAL A 44 6.03 -20.26 15.51
N VAL A 45 5.89 -19.25 16.38
CA VAL A 45 4.63 -18.59 16.68
C VAL A 45 4.64 -17.25 15.97
N LEU A 46 3.66 -17.00 15.10
CA LEU A 46 3.55 -15.73 14.39
C LEU A 46 2.34 -14.94 14.91
N VAL A 47 2.51 -13.63 15.07
CA VAL A 47 1.40 -12.71 15.34
C VAL A 47 1.38 -11.55 14.34
N ASN A 48 0.25 -11.37 13.67
CA ASN A 48 -0.01 -10.24 12.77
C ASN A 48 -1.52 -10.00 12.66
N SER A 49 -1.99 -8.74 12.73
CA SER A 49 -3.42 -8.43 12.65
C SER A 49 -3.97 -8.40 11.22
N ASN A 50 -3.12 -8.39 10.19
CA ASN A 50 -3.54 -8.29 8.79
C ASN A 50 -3.87 -9.67 8.19
N PRO A 51 -5.13 -9.93 7.81
CA PRO A 51 -5.57 -11.23 7.28
C PRO A 51 -5.16 -11.48 5.82
N ALA A 52 -4.76 -10.44 5.09
CA ALA A 52 -4.44 -10.51 3.67
C ALA A 52 -2.99 -10.95 3.39
N THR A 53 -2.24 -11.31 4.41
CA THR A 53 -0.81 -11.60 4.33
C THR A 53 -0.54 -13.09 4.17
N ILE A 54 0.42 -13.45 3.32
CA ILE A 54 0.89 -14.84 3.17
C ILE A 54 1.49 -15.33 4.49
N MET A 55 2.18 -14.49 5.25
CA MET A 55 2.77 -14.89 6.52
C MET A 55 1.74 -15.47 7.50
N THR A 56 0.48 -15.03 7.43
CA THR A 56 -0.61 -15.55 8.28
C THR A 56 -1.28 -16.83 7.78
N ASP A 57 -0.77 -17.43 6.69
CA ASP A 57 -1.12 -18.80 6.33
C ASP A 57 -0.68 -19.77 7.42
N THR A 58 -1.56 -20.72 7.74
CA THR A 58 -1.27 -21.81 8.68
C THR A 58 -0.15 -22.74 8.21
N GLU A 59 0.23 -22.68 6.93
CA GLU A 59 1.38 -23.40 6.37
C GLU A 59 2.72 -22.70 6.69
N ILE A 60 2.73 -21.43 7.12
CA ILE A 60 3.96 -20.62 7.28
C ILE A 60 4.54 -20.69 8.69
N ALA A 61 3.71 -20.71 9.73
CA ALA A 61 4.14 -20.87 11.12
C ALA A 61 3.38 -22.02 11.82
N ASP A 62 3.95 -22.59 12.89
CA ASP A 62 3.29 -23.67 13.64
C ASP A 62 2.05 -23.18 14.38
N GLN A 63 2.05 -21.92 14.81
CA GLN A 63 0.90 -21.23 15.38
C GLN A 63 0.80 -19.83 14.79
N VAL A 64 -0.40 -19.44 14.33
CA VAL A 64 -0.67 -18.10 13.78
C VAL A 64 -1.73 -17.41 14.64
N TYR A 65 -1.43 -16.20 15.08
CA TYR A 65 -2.33 -15.32 15.81
C TYR A 65 -2.69 -14.11 14.94
N ILE A 66 -3.94 -14.05 14.51
CA ILE A 66 -4.53 -12.84 13.92
C ILE A 66 -5.16 -12.03 15.05
N GLU A 67 -4.34 -11.21 15.71
CA GLU A 67 -4.69 -10.46 16.92
C GLU A 67 -4.09 -9.04 16.87
N PRO A 68 -4.66 -8.07 17.61
CA PRO A 68 -4.11 -6.71 17.67
C PRO A 68 -2.66 -6.67 18.17
N LEU A 69 -1.80 -5.95 17.44
CA LEU A 69 -0.39 -5.75 17.78
C LEU A 69 -0.21 -4.69 18.86
N THR A 70 -0.65 -5.00 20.08
CA THR A 70 -0.58 -4.10 21.24
C THR A 70 -0.08 -4.82 22.47
N LEU A 71 0.58 -4.11 23.38
CA LEU A 71 1.13 -4.66 24.61
C LEU A 71 0.16 -5.61 25.35
N PRO A 72 -1.14 -5.27 25.60
CA PRO A 72 -2.04 -6.16 26.33
C PRO A 72 -2.32 -7.50 25.63
N PHE A 73 -2.41 -7.51 24.31
CA PHE A 73 -2.70 -8.71 23.53
C PHE A 73 -1.46 -9.60 23.40
N ILE A 74 -0.30 -8.99 23.13
CA ILE A 74 0.95 -9.73 22.97
C ILE A 74 1.38 -10.35 24.30
N LYS A 75 1.22 -9.65 25.44
CA LYS A 75 1.41 -10.25 26.78
C LYS A 75 0.58 -11.51 26.99
N ARG A 76 -0.67 -11.54 26.51
CA ARG A 76 -1.53 -12.74 26.61
C ARG A 76 -0.98 -13.88 25.77
N ILE A 77 -0.51 -13.60 24.55
CA ILE A 77 0.10 -14.59 23.68
C ILE A 77 1.40 -15.13 24.31
N LEU A 78 2.30 -14.26 24.79
CA LEU A 78 3.54 -14.68 25.45
C LEU A 78 3.29 -15.57 26.67
N ARG A 79 2.28 -15.24 27.49
CA ARG A 79 1.90 -16.07 28.65
C ARG A 79 1.30 -17.41 28.28
N LYS A 80 0.62 -17.49 27.13
CA LYS A 80 0.01 -18.73 26.60
C LYS A 80 1.06 -19.62 25.92
N GLU A 81 1.85 -19.04 25.03
CA GLU A 81 2.76 -19.77 24.15
C GLU A 81 4.12 -20.06 24.80
N ARG A 82 4.56 -19.21 25.73
CA ARG A 82 5.85 -19.32 26.43
C ARG A 82 7.01 -19.57 25.43
N PRO A 83 7.22 -18.68 24.43
CA PRO A 83 8.35 -18.82 23.53
C PRO A 83 9.66 -18.61 24.31
N ASP A 84 10.74 -19.24 23.86
CA ASP A 84 12.08 -19.03 24.43
C ASP A 84 12.67 -17.69 23.96
N ALA A 85 12.25 -17.25 22.76
CA ALA A 85 12.80 -16.05 22.14
C ALA A 85 11.77 -15.27 21.30
N LEU A 86 12.09 -14.02 21.02
CA LEU A 86 11.29 -13.05 20.27
C LEU A 86 12.11 -12.47 19.11
N LEU A 87 11.55 -12.47 17.89
CA LEU A 87 12.13 -11.81 16.72
C LEU A 87 11.24 -10.65 16.29
N ALA A 88 11.77 -9.42 16.43
CA ALA A 88 11.04 -8.17 16.16
C ALA A 88 11.62 -7.34 15.01
N THR A 89 12.70 -7.80 14.37
CA THR A 89 13.44 -7.06 13.34
C THR A 89 12.86 -7.22 11.92
N ILE A 90 11.73 -7.92 11.79
CA ILE A 90 11.11 -8.22 10.49
C ILE A 90 9.71 -7.63 10.31
N GLY A 91 9.15 -7.00 11.34
CA GLY A 91 7.78 -6.46 11.36
C GLY A 91 7.73 -4.93 11.37
N GLY A 92 8.71 -4.27 10.76
CA GLY A 92 8.76 -2.82 10.66
C GLY A 92 8.85 -2.10 12.00
N GLN A 93 8.36 -0.86 12.04
CA GLN A 93 8.39 -0.04 13.25
C GLN A 93 7.42 -0.55 14.31
N THR A 94 6.27 -1.11 13.90
CA THR A 94 5.29 -1.70 14.82
C THR A 94 5.95 -2.75 15.72
N ALA A 95 6.72 -3.67 15.13
CA ALA A 95 7.36 -4.75 15.87
C ALA A 95 8.47 -4.25 16.81
N LEU A 96 9.30 -3.31 16.37
CA LEU A 96 10.35 -2.72 17.21
C LEU A 96 9.78 -1.96 18.41
N ASN A 97 8.77 -1.11 18.18
CA ASN A 97 8.11 -0.37 19.26
C ASN A 97 7.50 -1.32 20.29
N LEU A 98 6.82 -2.37 19.81
CA LEU A 98 6.21 -3.37 20.67
C LEU A 98 7.25 -4.19 21.44
N ALA A 99 8.39 -4.54 20.84
CA ALA A 99 9.49 -5.20 21.53
C ALA A 99 10.07 -4.34 22.66
N LYS A 100 10.20 -3.03 22.42
CA LYS A 100 10.59 -2.06 23.45
C LYS A 100 9.55 -1.97 24.56
N GLU A 101 8.27 -1.79 24.24
CA GLU A 101 7.18 -1.76 25.22
C GLU A 101 7.12 -3.03 26.08
N LEU A 102 7.33 -4.20 25.48
CA LEU A 102 7.37 -5.49 26.18
C LEU A 102 8.58 -5.60 27.12
N ALA A 103 9.73 -5.08 26.71
CA ALA A 103 10.91 -5.05 27.56
C ALA A 103 10.73 -4.09 28.75
N GLU A 104 10.21 -2.87 28.51
CA GLU A 104 9.93 -1.87 29.54
C GLU A 104 8.85 -2.33 30.53
N ASP A 105 7.85 -3.08 30.07
CA ASP A 105 6.84 -3.71 30.93
C ASP A 105 7.40 -4.84 31.83
N GLY A 106 8.58 -5.36 31.50
CA GLY A 106 9.26 -6.41 32.26
C GLY A 106 8.77 -7.85 31.97
N ILE A 107 7.81 -8.04 31.06
CA ILE A 107 7.28 -9.38 30.74
C ILE A 107 8.33 -10.29 30.09
N LEU A 108 9.27 -9.73 29.31
CA LEU A 108 10.33 -10.53 28.69
C LEU A 108 11.25 -11.14 29.75
N GLU A 109 11.61 -10.37 30.78
CA GLU A 109 12.39 -10.85 31.91
C GLU A 109 11.58 -11.81 32.79
N GLU A 110 10.31 -11.49 33.10
CA GLU A 110 9.37 -12.34 33.85
C GLU A 110 9.30 -13.75 33.26
N LEU A 111 9.23 -13.82 31.92
CA LEU A 111 9.06 -15.06 31.17
C LEU A 111 10.36 -15.66 30.64
N LYS A 112 11.51 -15.02 30.87
CA LYS A 112 12.83 -15.41 30.36
C LYS A 112 12.87 -15.54 28.83
N ILE A 113 12.27 -14.59 28.14
CA ILE A 113 12.19 -14.53 26.68
C ILE A 113 13.34 -13.68 26.17
N GLU A 114 14.19 -14.26 25.33
CA GLU A 114 15.32 -13.53 24.73
C GLU A 114 14.91 -12.78 23.46
N LEU A 115 15.37 -11.54 23.29
CA LEU A 115 15.25 -10.82 22.02
C LEU A 115 16.38 -11.25 21.04
N LEU A 116 15.98 -11.77 19.87
CA LEU A 116 16.89 -12.22 18.81
C LEU A 116 17.18 -11.14 17.77
N GLY A 117 18.31 -11.30 17.07
CA GLY A 117 18.81 -10.33 16.11
C GLY A 117 19.26 -9.04 16.81
N THR A 118 18.59 -7.93 16.53
CA THR A 118 18.88 -6.63 17.13
C THR A 118 18.48 -6.60 18.62
N LYS A 119 19.46 -6.41 19.51
CA LYS A 119 19.23 -6.27 20.96
C LYS A 119 18.61 -4.90 21.29
N LEU A 120 17.87 -4.81 22.41
CA LEU A 120 17.18 -3.57 22.83
C LEU A 120 18.10 -2.36 22.91
N LYS A 121 19.31 -2.50 23.44
CA LYS A 121 20.30 -1.42 23.51
C LYS A 121 20.66 -0.86 22.13
N ALA A 122 20.72 -1.72 21.11
CA ALA A 122 21.02 -1.33 19.73
C ALA A 122 19.80 -0.65 19.09
N ILE A 123 18.58 -1.15 19.34
CA ILE A 123 17.34 -0.50 18.91
C ILE A 123 17.28 0.92 19.49
N GLU A 124 17.47 1.07 20.80
CA GLU A 124 17.47 2.38 21.44
C GLU A 124 18.57 3.30 20.94
N ALA A 125 19.77 2.79 20.69
CA ALA A 125 20.88 3.59 20.21
C ALA A 125 20.69 4.09 18.77
N ALA A 126 19.95 3.35 17.93
CA ALA A 126 19.65 3.75 16.56
C ALA A 126 18.40 4.66 16.46
N GLU A 127 17.35 4.37 17.23
CA GLU A 127 16.05 5.06 17.13
C GLU A 127 15.99 6.36 17.98
N ASP A 128 16.73 6.43 19.08
CA ASP A 128 16.82 7.65 19.90
C ASP A 128 17.86 8.60 19.29
N ARG A 129 17.41 9.76 18.82
CA ARG A 129 18.27 10.76 18.14
C ARG A 129 19.48 11.20 18.96
N GLU A 130 19.33 11.33 20.28
CA GLU A 130 20.42 11.77 21.15
C GLU A 130 21.43 10.65 21.36
N LYS A 131 20.97 9.41 21.60
CA LYS A 131 21.86 8.24 21.68
C LYS A 131 22.57 7.97 20.34
N PHE A 132 21.87 8.15 19.24
CA PHE A 132 22.41 8.01 17.89
C PHE A 132 23.54 9.02 17.64
N LYS A 133 23.29 10.30 17.95
CA LYS A 133 24.31 11.35 17.85
C LYS A 133 25.54 11.03 18.73
N GLN A 134 25.34 10.63 19.97
CA GLN A 134 26.42 10.24 20.88
C GLN A 134 27.23 9.05 20.34
N LEU A 135 26.56 8.07 19.72
CA LEU A 135 27.23 6.95 19.07
C LEU A 135 28.06 7.43 17.88
N MET A 136 27.51 8.26 17.00
CA MET A 136 28.24 8.79 15.85
C MET A 136 29.44 9.63 16.28
N GLU A 137 29.30 10.49 17.30
CA GLU A 137 30.41 11.24 17.90
C GLU A 137 31.50 10.31 18.47
N ALA A 138 31.13 9.23 19.17
CA ALA A 138 32.07 8.24 19.67
C ALA A 138 32.80 7.50 18.55
N LEU A 139 32.11 7.23 17.44
CA LEU A 139 32.68 6.65 16.24
C LEU A 139 33.49 7.67 15.43
N LYS A 140 33.34 8.97 15.67
CA LYS A 140 33.86 10.06 14.82
C LYS A 140 33.25 10.03 13.41
N GLU A 141 31.99 9.63 13.33
CA GLU A 141 31.19 9.70 12.11
C GLU A 141 30.39 11.02 12.11
N PRO A 142 30.33 11.73 10.98
CA PRO A 142 29.66 13.02 10.90
C PRO A 142 28.13 12.85 10.90
N VAL A 143 27.44 13.64 11.72
CA VAL A 143 25.98 13.84 11.66
C VAL A 143 25.68 15.32 11.50
N PRO A 144 24.56 15.70 10.87
CA PRO A 144 24.22 17.11 10.71
C PRO A 144 24.20 17.82 12.07
N GLU A 145 24.90 18.94 12.17
CA GLU A 145 24.97 19.70 13.41
C GLU A 145 23.58 20.21 13.77
N SER A 146 23.06 19.82 14.93
CA SER A 146 21.72 20.20 15.36
C SER A 146 21.63 20.54 16.85
N ARG A 147 20.69 21.43 17.18
CA ARG A 147 20.41 21.91 18.54
C ARG A 147 18.95 22.34 18.72
N ILE A 148 18.37 21.97 19.86
CA ILE A 148 17.05 22.49 20.28
C ILE A 148 17.21 23.92 20.80
N ALA A 149 16.40 24.82 20.26
CA ALA A 149 16.23 26.20 20.71
C ALA A 149 14.82 26.42 21.27
N ARG A 150 14.72 27.13 22.40
CA ARG A 150 13.46 27.54 23.03
C ARG A 150 13.18 29.03 22.93
N THR A 151 14.17 29.79 22.47
CA THR A 151 14.06 31.22 22.21
C THR A 151 14.68 31.54 20.86
N LEU A 152 14.27 32.66 20.28
CA LEU A 152 14.81 33.11 19.01
C LEU A 152 16.33 33.36 19.10
N GLU A 153 16.81 33.92 20.21
CA GLU A 153 18.24 34.19 20.42
C GLU A 153 19.07 32.89 20.43
N GLN A 154 18.54 31.81 21.01
CA GLN A 154 19.19 30.50 20.99
C GLN A 154 19.29 29.95 19.57
N ALA A 155 18.24 30.14 18.75
CA ALA A 155 18.21 29.69 17.37
C ALA A 155 19.22 30.46 16.51
N VAL A 156 19.22 31.80 16.59
CA VAL A 156 20.16 32.67 15.86
C VAL A 156 21.60 32.39 16.27
N HIS A 157 21.88 32.31 17.57
CA HIS A 157 23.23 32.06 18.06
C HIS A 157 23.81 30.74 17.55
N PHE A 158 23.00 29.68 17.48
CA PHE A 158 23.45 28.40 16.94
C PHE A 158 23.61 28.45 15.41
N ALA A 159 22.69 29.10 14.70
CA ALA A 159 22.80 29.29 13.25
C ALA A 159 24.09 30.02 12.85
N ASP A 160 24.48 31.06 13.60
CA ASP A 160 25.73 31.80 13.38
C ASP A 160 26.99 30.92 13.58
N GLN A 161 26.88 29.85 14.38
CA GLN A 161 27.98 28.89 14.60
C GLN A 161 28.13 27.89 13.46
N ILE A 162 27.01 27.37 12.92
CA ILE A 162 27.02 26.28 11.93
C ILE A 162 26.91 26.77 10.47
N GLY A 163 26.48 28.01 10.29
CA GLY A 163 26.29 28.65 8.98
C GLY A 163 25.09 28.12 8.19
N TYR A 164 24.59 28.95 7.29
CA TYR A 164 23.46 28.63 6.41
C TYR A 164 23.86 27.74 5.21
N PRO A 165 22.92 27.08 4.53
CA PRO A 165 21.50 26.93 4.90
C PRO A 165 21.29 26.01 6.10
N ILE A 166 20.22 26.27 6.85
CA ILE A 166 19.80 25.48 8.02
C ILE A 166 18.33 25.12 7.92
N ILE A 167 17.93 24.06 8.62
CA ILE A 167 16.55 23.61 8.75
C ILE A 167 16.04 24.02 10.13
N VAL A 168 14.87 24.64 10.15
CA VAL A 168 14.09 24.93 11.37
C VAL A 168 12.92 23.95 11.44
N ARG A 169 12.85 23.14 12.49
CA ARG A 169 11.74 22.18 12.71
C ARG A 169 11.08 22.43 14.06
N PRO A 170 9.85 22.95 14.11
CA PRO A 170 9.12 23.08 15.36
C PRO A 170 8.82 21.73 15.98
N ALA A 171 8.88 21.66 17.31
CA ALA A 171 8.54 20.45 18.03
C ALA A 171 7.02 20.24 18.03
N TYR A 172 6.59 18.98 17.87
CA TYR A 172 5.18 18.57 17.92
C TYR A 172 4.27 19.28 16.89
N THR A 173 4.82 19.73 15.76
CA THR A 173 4.04 20.13 14.58
C THR A 173 4.13 19.07 13.49
N LEU A 174 3.12 18.97 12.62
CA LEU A 174 3.06 18.00 11.53
C LEU A 174 3.35 18.66 10.19
N GLY A 175 3.84 17.89 9.21
CA GLY A 175 4.04 18.36 7.83
C GLY A 175 5.03 19.52 7.69
N GLY A 176 5.96 19.69 8.65
CA GLY A 176 6.87 20.83 8.65
C GLY A 176 6.21 22.18 8.96
N THR A 177 4.95 22.19 9.43
CA THR A 177 4.20 23.41 9.75
C THR A 177 4.96 24.29 10.73
N GLY A 178 5.21 25.55 10.34
CA GLY A 178 5.99 26.52 11.11
C GLY A 178 7.50 26.37 11.01
N GLY A 179 7.99 25.38 10.25
CA GLY A 179 9.39 25.16 9.96
C GLY A 179 9.73 25.45 8.49
N GLY A 180 10.98 25.21 8.13
CA GLY A 180 11.46 25.43 6.76
C GLY A 180 12.97 25.40 6.65
N ILE A 181 13.45 25.34 5.41
CA ILE A 181 14.86 25.62 5.09
C ILE A 181 15.03 27.14 5.07
N VAL A 182 16.10 27.58 5.69
CA VAL A 182 16.45 28.98 5.88
C VAL A 182 17.84 29.19 5.33
N GLU A 183 18.00 30.17 4.45
CA GLU A 183 19.27 30.47 3.77
C GLU A 183 20.02 31.66 4.37
N ASN A 184 19.37 32.43 5.24
CA ASN A 184 19.97 33.60 5.88
C ASN A 184 19.30 33.96 7.22
N SER A 185 19.93 34.88 7.95
CA SER A 185 19.48 35.27 9.30
C SER A 185 18.12 35.99 9.36
N GLU A 186 17.71 36.65 8.29
CA GLU A 186 16.41 37.32 8.24
C GLU A 186 15.29 36.28 8.16
N GLN A 187 15.42 35.33 7.23
CA GLN A 187 14.53 34.17 7.12
C GLN A 187 14.51 33.33 8.40
N LEU A 188 15.65 33.17 9.08
CA LEU A 188 15.71 32.43 10.35
C LEU A 188 14.80 33.07 11.39
N THR A 189 14.85 34.40 11.47
CA THR A 189 14.11 35.14 12.48
C THR A 189 12.61 34.98 12.28
N GLU A 190 12.15 35.03 11.04
CA GLU A 190 10.75 34.81 10.69
C GLU A 190 10.32 33.37 10.98
N VAL A 191 11.03 32.38 10.44
CA VAL A 191 10.66 30.97 10.52
C VAL A 191 10.78 30.45 11.96
N ALA A 192 11.86 30.77 12.68
CA ALA A 192 12.03 30.31 14.06
C ALA A 192 11.02 30.96 15.01
N LYS A 193 10.66 32.23 14.82
CA LYS A 193 9.61 32.88 15.63
C LYS A 193 8.26 32.22 15.40
N ASN A 194 7.85 32.07 14.15
CA ASN A 194 6.62 31.38 13.79
C ASN A 194 6.61 29.93 14.32
N GLY A 195 7.73 29.23 14.17
CA GLY A 195 7.92 27.87 14.67
C GLY A 195 7.78 27.75 16.18
N LEU A 196 8.37 28.66 16.95
CA LEU A 196 8.23 28.70 18.41
C LEU A 196 6.79 28.98 18.85
N GLU A 197 6.07 29.86 18.14
CA GLU A 197 4.66 30.17 18.41
C GLU A 197 3.73 28.99 18.07
N LEU A 198 3.98 28.29 16.97
CA LEU A 198 3.18 27.16 16.52
C LEU A 198 3.46 25.87 17.30
N SER A 199 4.68 25.71 17.84
CA SER A 199 5.05 24.56 18.66
C SER A 199 4.25 24.54 19.98
N PRO A 200 3.47 23.48 20.29
CA PRO A 200 2.73 23.35 21.55
C PRO A 200 3.60 23.44 22.82
N VAL A 201 4.90 23.14 22.70
CA VAL A 201 5.88 23.20 23.80
C VAL A 201 6.87 24.35 23.67
N THR A 202 6.67 25.27 22.71
CA THR A 202 7.56 26.39 22.38
C THR A 202 9.03 25.96 22.17
N GLN A 203 9.27 25.04 21.24
CA GLN A 203 10.61 24.53 20.90
C GLN A 203 10.77 24.39 19.38
N VAL A 204 11.96 24.69 18.87
CA VAL A 204 12.37 24.40 17.49
C VAL A 204 13.72 23.69 17.49
N LEU A 205 13.92 22.73 16.60
CA LEU A 205 15.21 22.14 16.27
C LEU A 205 15.83 22.96 15.14
N ILE A 206 17.04 23.46 15.37
CA ILE A 206 17.87 24.08 14.34
C ILE A 206 18.92 23.06 13.92
N GLU A 207 19.03 22.76 12.63
CA GLU A 207 19.88 21.70 12.08
C GLU A 207 20.57 22.16 10.80
N LYS A 208 21.80 21.73 10.55
CA LYS A 208 22.47 22.00 9.27
C LYS A 208 21.66 21.42 8.10
N SER A 209 21.36 22.23 7.09
CA SER A 209 20.70 21.71 5.90
C SER A 209 21.71 20.96 5.03
N ILE A 210 21.39 19.70 4.74
CA ILE A 210 22.07 18.85 3.77
C ILE A 210 21.19 18.62 2.52
N ALA A 211 20.13 19.42 2.36
CA ALA A 211 19.26 19.32 1.20
C ALA A 211 20.04 19.58 -0.10
N GLY A 212 19.79 18.77 -1.13
CA GLY A 212 20.53 18.82 -2.39
C GLY A 212 21.78 17.92 -2.43
N TYR A 213 22.21 17.33 -1.31
CA TYR A 213 23.30 16.34 -1.32
C TYR A 213 22.82 15.04 -1.99
N LYS A 214 23.76 14.22 -2.46
CA LYS A 214 23.45 12.87 -2.96
C LYS A 214 23.00 12.00 -1.80
N GLU A 215 21.87 11.32 -1.92
CA GLU A 215 21.37 10.39 -0.89
C GLU A 215 21.72 8.95 -1.27
N ILE A 216 22.55 8.32 -0.44
CA ILE A 216 23.11 6.98 -0.64
C ILE A 216 22.62 6.06 0.46
N GLU A 217 22.17 4.87 0.08
CA GLU A 217 21.74 3.84 1.03
C GLU A 217 22.60 2.59 0.89
N PHE A 218 22.98 2.01 2.04
CA PHE A 218 23.61 0.70 2.10
C PHE A 218 22.75 -0.28 2.89
N GLU A 219 22.48 -1.43 2.28
CA GLU A 219 21.99 -2.60 3.01
C GLU A 219 23.18 -3.39 3.52
N VAL A 220 23.30 -3.46 4.83
CA VAL A 220 24.44 -4.06 5.51
C VAL A 220 23.99 -5.29 6.29
N MET A 221 24.79 -6.34 6.27
CA MET A 221 24.55 -7.55 7.04
C MET A 221 25.72 -7.83 7.97
N ARG A 222 25.44 -8.31 9.19
CA ARG A 222 26.46 -8.73 10.15
C ARG A 222 26.01 -9.95 10.96
N ASP A 223 26.94 -10.87 11.23
CA ASP A 223 26.70 -12.05 12.06
C ASP A 223 27.32 -11.98 13.47
N GLY A 224 27.13 -13.05 14.25
CA GLY A 224 27.67 -13.17 15.61
C GLY A 224 29.20 -13.25 15.70
N ASN A 225 29.89 -13.60 14.61
CA ASN A 225 31.35 -13.66 14.52
C ASN A 225 31.98 -12.32 14.08
N ASP A 226 31.18 -11.27 13.91
CA ASP A 226 31.60 -9.95 13.40
C ASP A 226 31.99 -9.96 11.91
N ASN A 227 31.60 -11.00 11.16
CA ASN A 227 31.62 -10.92 9.70
C ASN A 227 30.55 -9.91 9.30
N ALA A 228 30.93 -8.91 8.50
CA ALA A 228 30.05 -7.83 8.08
C ALA A 228 30.32 -7.45 6.64
N LEU A 229 29.26 -7.28 5.85
CA LEU A 229 29.33 -7.06 4.40
C LEU A 229 28.20 -6.14 3.91
N ILE A 230 28.40 -5.55 2.73
CA ILE A 230 27.39 -4.80 2.00
C ILE A 230 26.63 -5.74 1.06
N VAL A 231 25.32 -5.86 1.25
CA VAL A 231 24.45 -6.64 0.36
C VAL A 231 24.06 -5.84 -0.87
N ALA A 232 23.76 -4.55 -0.69
CA ALA A 232 23.39 -3.67 -1.80
C ALA A 232 23.81 -2.23 -1.51
N SER A 233 24.11 -1.52 -2.59
CA SER A 233 24.29 -0.07 -2.60
C SER A 233 23.21 0.54 -3.49
N MET A 234 22.64 1.65 -3.04
CA MET A 234 21.54 2.33 -3.72
C MET A 234 21.83 3.82 -3.76
N GLU A 235 21.56 4.43 -4.90
CA GLU A 235 21.69 5.87 -5.12
C GLU A 235 20.33 6.44 -5.45
N ASN A 236 19.94 7.50 -4.75
CA ASN A 236 18.69 8.19 -5.03
C ASN A 236 18.90 9.15 -6.21
N PHE A 237 18.02 9.08 -7.20
CA PHE A 237 17.94 10.04 -8.30
C PHE A 237 17.48 11.41 -7.78
N ASP A 238 16.54 11.40 -6.83
CA ASP A 238 16.11 12.59 -6.12
C ASP A 238 17.09 12.87 -4.96
N PRO A 239 17.65 14.09 -4.85
CA PRO A 239 18.64 14.40 -3.82
C PRO A 239 17.99 14.56 -2.44
N VAL A 240 18.83 14.63 -1.40
CA VAL A 240 18.39 14.77 0.00
C VAL A 240 17.38 15.91 0.13
N GLY A 241 16.27 15.61 0.80
CA GLY A 241 15.13 16.52 0.96
C GLY A 241 13.82 15.87 0.54
N ILE A 242 13.88 14.86 -0.32
CA ILE A 242 12.78 13.96 -0.67
C ILE A 242 13.08 12.61 -0.02
N HIS A 243 12.13 12.06 0.73
CA HIS A 243 12.30 10.81 1.45
C HIS A 243 12.59 9.66 0.46
N THR A 244 13.55 8.78 0.75
CA THR A 244 13.94 7.62 -0.12
C THR A 244 12.74 6.79 -0.64
N GLY A 245 11.76 6.54 0.24
CA GLY A 245 10.47 5.93 -0.11
C GLY A 245 9.65 6.64 -1.20
N ASP A 246 9.76 7.97 -1.31
CA ASP A 246 9.19 8.84 -2.36
C ASP A 246 10.21 9.24 -3.45
N SER A 247 11.44 8.77 -3.37
CA SER A 247 12.47 9.01 -4.39
C SER A 247 12.49 7.92 -5.45
N ILE A 248 12.90 8.27 -6.67
CA ILE A 248 13.42 7.31 -7.64
C ILE A 248 14.78 6.83 -7.12
N VAL A 249 15.00 5.51 -7.12
CA VAL A 249 16.23 4.90 -6.57
C VAL A 249 16.82 3.94 -7.57
N VAL A 250 18.14 3.93 -7.70
CA VAL A 250 18.88 3.01 -8.57
C VAL A 250 19.81 2.11 -7.77
N SER A 251 20.00 0.88 -8.23
CA SER A 251 20.99 -0.05 -7.69
C SER A 251 21.75 -0.74 -8.85
N PRO A 252 23.08 -0.84 -8.81
CA PRO A 252 23.97 -0.29 -7.78
C PRO A 252 24.07 1.26 -7.84
N VAL A 253 24.88 1.86 -6.96
CA VAL A 253 25.28 3.27 -7.11
C VAL A 253 25.96 3.50 -8.48
N GLN A 254 25.79 4.68 -9.07
CA GLN A 254 26.23 5.02 -10.43
C GLN A 254 27.33 6.09 -10.44
N THR A 255 27.25 7.08 -9.55
CA THR A 255 28.07 8.30 -9.65
C THR A 255 29.22 8.38 -8.64
N LEU A 256 29.38 7.37 -7.80
CA LEU A 256 30.46 7.32 -6.81
C LEU A 256 31.74 6.77 -7.43
N SER A 257 32.85 7.48 -7.21
CA SER A 257 34.18 6.89 -7.36
C SER A 257 34.38 5.75 -6.36
N ASP A 258 35.27 4.80 -6.66
CA ASP A 258 35.61 3.73 -5.71
C ASP A 258 36.07 4.30 -4.35
N ARG A 259 36.78 5.43 -4.34
CA ARG A 259 37.19 6.08 -3.09
C ARG A 259 36.00 6.55 -2.25
N GLU A 260 35.00 7.17 -2.86
CA GLU A 260 33.76 7.58 -2.18
C GLU A 260 32.98 6.36 -1.71
N TYR A 261 32.85 5.34 -2.57
CA TYR A 261 32.18 4.10 -2.23
C TYR A 261 32.82 3.42 -1.00
N GLN A 262 34.15 3.20 -1.00
CA GLN A 262 34.84 2.56 0.11
C GLN A 262 34.75 3.40 1.39
N MET A 263 34.79 4.73 1.30
CA MET A 263 34.63 5.62 2.45
C MET A 263 33.26 5.45 3.11
N LEU A 264 32.18 5.47 2.31
CA LEU A 264 30.81 5.31 2.83
C LEU A 264 30.54 3.87 3.28
N ARG A 265 31.09 2.88 2.57
CA ARG A 265 31.07 1.46 2.97
C ARG A 265 31.74 1.25 4.32
N ASP A 266 32.92 1.80 4.54
CA ASP A 266 33.65 1.69 5.81
C ASP A 266 32.85 2.32 6.96
N ALA A 267 32.22 3.48 6.74
CA ALA A 267 31.33 4.11 7.71
C ALA A 267 30.14 3.19 8.04
N ALA A 268 29.47 2.63 7.03
CA ALA A 268 28.33 1.73 7.20
C ALA A 268 28.71 0.47 8.00
N LEU A 269 29.84 -0.18 7.67
CA LEU A 269 30.36 -1.34 8.37
C LEU A 269 30.77 -1.03 9.82
N LYS A 270 31.33 0.15 10.05
CA LYS A 270 31.71 0.59 11.40
C LYS A 270 30.49 0.82 12.29
N ILE A 271 29.43 1.40 11.75
CA ILE A 271 28.18 1.68 12.45
C ILE A 271 27.49 0.38 12.88
N ILE A 272 27.31 -0.58 11.97
CA ILE A 272 26.65 -1.86 12.31
C ILE A 272 27.44 -2.65 13.36
N ARG A 273 28.78 -2.63 13.30
CA ARG A 273 29.66 -3.27 14.28
C ARG A 273 29.54 -2.63 15.66
N ALA A 274 29.47 -1.30 15.71
CA ALA A 274 29.31 -0.56 16.96
C ALA A 274 27.97 -0.84 17.63
N LEU A 275 26.89 -0.95 16.84
CA LEU A 275 25.56 -1.33 17.32
C LEU A 275 25.46 -2.83 17.66
N LYS A 276 26.42 -3.65 17.22
CA LYS A 276 26.44 -5.12 17.40
C LYS A 276 25.14 -5.76 16.91
N ILE A 277 24.64 -5.28 15.78
CA ILE A 277 23.45 -5.85 15.16
C ILE A 277 23.83 -7.22 14.56
N GLU A 278 22.98 -8.21 14.81
CA GLU A 278 23.03 -9.53 14.21
C GLU A 278 21.84 -9.65 13.25
N GLY A 279 22.11 -9.60 11.94
CA GLY A 279 21.09 -9.54 10.89
C GLY A 279 21.36 -8.41 9.89
N GLY A 280 20.29 -7.92 9.26
CA GLY A 280 20.33 -6.84 8.27
C GLY A 280 19.91 -5.48 8.82
N VAL A 281 20.51 -4.41 8.28
CA VAL A 281 20.24 -3.00 8.61
C VAL A 281 20.34 -2.16 7.34
N ASN A 282 19.51 -1.12 7.25
CA ASN A 282 19.66 -0.07 6.24
C ASN A 282 20.35 1.15 6.87
N ILE A 283 21.36 1.69 6.19
CA ILE A 283 22.10 2.89 6.62
C ILE A 283 22.02 3.93 5.51
N GLN A 284 21.58 5.14 5.86
CA GLN A 284 21.41 6.26 4.93
C GLN A 284 22.49 7.31 5.16
N LEU A 285 23.11 7.77 4.08
CA LEU A 285 24.18 8.76 4.08
C LEU A 285 23.89 9.85 3.03
N ALA A 286 24.31 11.07 3.34
CA ALA A 286 24.31 12.20 2.42
C ALA A 286 25.74 12.53 2.01
N LEU A 287 26.06 12.54 0.71
CA LEU A 287 27.37 12.93 0.18
C LEU A 287 27.28 14.29 -0.51
N ASP A 288 28.17 15.21 -0.13
CA ASP A 288 28.36 16.51 -0.80
C ASP A 288 28.82 16.25 -2.26
N PRO A 289 28.10 16.71 -3.30
CA PRO A 289 28.47 16.44 -4.68
C PRO A 289 29.83 17.06 -5.08
N ASP A 290 30.28 18.08 -4.36
CA ASP A 290 31.50 18.83 -4.67
C ASP A 290 32.70 18.49 -3.76
N SER A 291 32.53 17.57 -2.80
CA SER A 291 33.62 17.21 -1.88
C SER A 291 33.44 15.82 -1.23
N LEU A 292 34.46 15.34 -0.53
CA LEU A 292 34.38 14.10 0.25
C LEU A 292 33.66 14.25 1.60
N ARG A 293 32.97 15.38 1.83
CA ARG A 293 32.17 15.56 3.05
C ARG A 293 30.89 14.76 2.93
N TYR A 294 30.58 13.99 3.95
CA TYR A 294 29.33 13.26 4.04
C TYR A 294 28.74 13.41 5.43
N TYR A 295 27.49 13.00 5.58
CA TYR A 295 26.77 12.95 6.84
C TYR A 295 25.98 11.65 6.93
N ILE A 296 25.96 11.03 8.11
CA ILE A 296 25.04 9.94 8.40
C ILE A 296 23.66 10.56 8.68
N ILE A 297 22.64 10.09 7.95
CA ILE A 297 21.25 10.55 8.10
C ILE A 297 20.57 9.73 9.20
N GLU A 298 20.45 8.42 9.00
CA GLU A 298 19.80 7.50 9.93
C GLU A 298 20.25 6.04 9.74
N VAL A 299 19.90 5.21 10.73
CA VAL A 299 20.13 3.77 10.73
C VAL A 299 18.84 3.09 11.11
N ASN A 300 18.36 2.18 10.27
CA ASN A 300 17.13 1.42 10.49
C ASN A 300 17.51 -0.01 10.95
N PRO A 301 17.47 -0.33 12.27
CA PRO A 301 18.05 -1.55 12.86
C PRO A 301 17.18 -2.81 12.66
N ARG A 302 16.62 -2.94 11.47
CA ARG A 302 15.65 -3.95 11.03
C ARG A 302 15.69 -4.08 9.51
N VAL A 303 15.00 -5.09 8.97
CA VAL A 303 14.65 -5.08 7.55
C VAL A 303 13.73 -3.88 7.23
N SER A 304 13.79 -3.42 5.99
CA SER A 304 13.10 -2.23 5.52
C SER A 304 12.50 -2.46 4.11
N ARG A 305 11.82 -1.45 3.57
CA ARG A 305 11.45 -1.43 2.14
C ARG A 305 12.69 -1.50 1.27
N SER A 306 13.73 -0.73 1.60
CA SER A 306 15.03 -0.76 0.92
C SER A 306 15.67 -2.16 0.98
N SER A 307 15.49 -2.91 2.08
CA SER A 307 15.96 -4.30 2.17
C SER A 307 15.18 -5.26 1.26
N ALA A 308 13.86 -5.06 1.10
CA ALA A 308 13.06 -5.84 0.16
C ALA A 308 13.48 -5.51 -1.29
N LEU A 309 13.58 -4.22 -1.63
CA LEU A 309 14.10 -3.74 -2.91
C LEU A 309 15.48 -4.33 -3.21
N ALA A 310 16.43 -4.21 -2.28
CA ALA A 310 17.77 -4.77 -2.41
C ALA A 310 17.77 -6.30 -2.59
N SER A 311 16.88 -7.01 -1.88
CA SER A 311 16.75 -8.45 -2.06
C SER A 311 16.29 -8.80 -3.48
N LYS A 312 15.38 -8.02 -4.07
CA LYS A 312 14.93 -8.23 -5.45
C LYS A 312 15.97 -7.76 -6.47
N ALA A 313 16.64 -6.64 -6.22
CA ALA A 313 17.66 -6.10 -7.11
C ALA A 313 18.88 -7.02 -7.20
N THR A 314 19.33 -7.55 -6.07
CA THR A 314 20.55 -8.39 -6.03
C THR A 314 20.27 -9.88 -6.18
N GLY A 315 19.07 -10.34 -5.82
CA GLY A 315 18.75 -11.76 -5.63
C GLY A 315 19.11 -12.29 -4.24
N TYR A 316 19.81 -11.52 -3.40
CA TYR A 316 20.26 -11.95 -2.08
C TYR A 316 19.09 -11.85 -1.06
N PRO A 317 18.59 -12.95 -0.46
CA PRO A 317 17.38 -12.90 0.36
C PRO A 317 17.65 -12.44 1.80
N ILE A 318 17.71 -11.12 2.01
CA ILE A 318 18.15 -10.49 3.27
C ILE A 318 17.37 -11.02 4.48
N ALA A 319 16.04 -11.09 4.42
CA ALA A 319 15.21 -11.53 5.55
C ALA A 319 15.46 -12.99 5.95
N LYS A 320 15.71 -13.87 4.98
CA LYS A 320 16.08 -15.28 5.21
C LYS A 320 17.42 -15.40 5.91
N MET A 321 18.41 -14.66 5.44
CA MET A 321 19.74 -14.63 6.06
C MET A 321 19.69 -14.04 7.47
N ALA A 322 18.99 -12.92 7.64
CA ALA A 322 18.84 -12.28 8.95
C ALA A 322 18.17 -13.20 9.98
N ALA A 323 17.15 -13.97 9.59
CA ALA A 323 16.51 -14.94 10.47
C ALA A 323 17.45 -16.08 10.90
N LYS A 324 18.30 -16.57 9.98
CA LYS A 324 19.32 -17.60 10.27
C LYS A 324 20.43 -17.06 11.17
N ILE A 325 20.88 -15.84 10.92
CA ILE A 325 21.87 -15.16 11.78
C ILE A 325 21.31 -14.96 13.19
N ALA A 326 20.05 -14.56 13.32
CA ALA A 326 19.39 -14.33 14.61
C ALA A 326 19.34 -15.59 15.51
N ILE A 327 19.51 -16.79 14.95
CA ILE A 327 19.57 -18.07 15.68
C ILE A 327 20.99 -18.65 15.81
N GLY A 328 22.01 -17.83 15.53
CA GLY A 328 23.43 -18.12 15.79
C GLY A 328 24.23 -18.65 14.60
N LEU A 329 23.63 -18.83 13.42
CA LEU A 329 24.40 -19.17 12.22
C LEU A 329 25.24 -17.98 11.76
N THR A 330 26.40 -18.26 11.17
CA THR A 330 27.29 -17.24 10.62
C THR A 330 27.24 -17.23 9.09
N LEU A 331 27.64 -16.13 8.48
CA LEU A 331 27.53 -15.90 7.03
C LEU A 331 28.28 -16.97 6.21
N ASP A 332 29.40 -17.47 6.72
CA ASP A 332 30.22 -18.52 6.13
C ASP A 332 29.57 -19.92 6.21
N GLU A 333 28.58 -20.09 7.08
CA GLU A 333 27.88 -21.35 7.27
C GLU A 333 26.65 -21.44 6.38
N ILE A 334 25.94 -20.32 6.20
CA ILE A 334 24.71 -20.24 5.42
C ILE A 334 25.04 -20.40 3.92
N VAL A 335 24.39 -21.37 3.27
CA VAL A 335 24.51 -21.56 1.81
C VAL A 335 23.69 -20.49 1.10
N ASN A 336 24.28 -19.84 0.09
CA ASN A 336 23.55 -18.91 -0.77
C ASN A 336 22.47 -19.69 -1.55
N PRO A 337 21.18 -19.42 -1.35
CA PRO A 337 20.11 -20.16 -2.02
C PRO A 337 20.03 -19.87 -3.52
N VAL A 338 20.66 -18.79 -4.01
CA VAL A 338 20.64 -18.42 -5.43
C VAL A 338 21.62 -19.28 -6.24
N THR A 339 22.87 -19.36 -5.81
CA THR A 339 23.90 -20.18 -6.48
C THR A 339 23.81 -21.65 -6.06
N GLY A 340 23.41 -21.93 -4.82
CA GLY A 340 23.39 -23.27 -4.22
C GLY A 340 24.79 -23.86 -3.95
N THR A 341 25.85 -23.19 -4.42
CA THR A 341 27.24 -23.65 -4.32
C THR A 341 28.13 -22.72 -3.52
N THR A 342 27.77 -21.44 -3.40
CA THR A 342 28.52 -20.45 -2.62
C THR A 342 27.91 -20.26 -1.23
N LYS A 343 28.63 -19.56 -0.36
CA LYS A 343 28.17 -19.15 0.97
C LYS A 343 27.52 -17.78 0.94
N ALA A 344 26.82 -17.41 2.00
CA ALA A 344 26.20 -16.09 2.13
C ALA A 344 27.23 -14.99 2.43
N GLU A 345 28.46 -15.35 2.85
CA GLU A 345 29.56 -14.41 3.11
C GLU A 345 30.21 -13.87 1.81
N PHE A 346 29.49 -13.03 1.07
CA PHE A 346 30.04 -12.26 -0.06
C PHE A 346 29.20 -10.99 -0.31
N GLU A 347 29.78 -10.00 -0.98
CA GLU A 347 29.06 -8.82 -1.47
C GLU A 347 28.55 -9.09 -2.89
N PRO A 348 27.23 -9.01 -3.16
CA PRO A 348 26.69 -9.21 -4.50
C PRO A 348 27.27 -8.25 -5.53
N ALA A 349 27.46 -8.78 -6.76
CA ALA A 349 27.84 -8.00 -7.93
C ALA A 349 26.71 -8.05 -8.96
N LEU A 350 26.36 -6.90 -9.52
CA LEU A 350 25.27 -6.75 -10.49
C LEU A 350 25.87 -6.35 -11.83
N ASP A 351 25.50 -7.04 -12.90
CA ASP A 351 25.83 -6.69 -14.28
C ASP A 351 24.64 -6.01 -15.00
N TYR A 352 23.74 -5.43 -14.22
CA TYR A 352 22.56 -4.70 -14.66
C TYR A 352 22.26 -3.56 -13.70
N VAL A 353 21.29 -2.71 -14.08
CA VAL A 353 20.76 -1.62 -13.28
C VAL A 353 19.32 -1.95 -12.90
N ALA A 354 19.01 -1.87 -11.61
CA ALA A 354 17.65 -1.89 -11.10
C ALA A 354 17.20 -0.45 -10.82
N VAL A 355 16.00 -0.07 -11.27
CA VAL A 355 15.39 1.23 -11.02
C VAL A 355 14.07 1.02 -10.30
N LYS A 356 13.90 1.71 -9.18
CA LYS A 356 12.65 1.81 -8.43
C LYS A 356 12.01 3.17 -8.68
N ILE A 357 10.69 3.19 -8.89
CA ILE A 357 9.89 4.41 -8.89
C ILE A 357 8.72 4.24 -7.89
N PRO A 358 8.47 5.20 -6.99
CA PRO A 358 7.31 5.17 -6.11
C PRO A 358 5.99 5.27 -6.88
N ARG A 359 4.91 4.72 -6.31
CA ARG A 359 3.54 4.85 -6.79
C ARG A 359 2.72 5.67 -5.81
N TRP A 360 2.34 6.89 -6.22
CA TRP A 360 1.52 7.80 -5.41
C TRP A 360 0.02 7.70 -5.73
N PRO A 361 -0.89 7.98 -4.79
CA PRO A 361 -2.33 7.87 -4.99
C PRO A 361 -2.99 9.12 -5.60
N PHE A 362 -2.24 10.00 -6.29
CA PHE A 362 -2.74 11.29 -6.77
C PHE A 362 -3.71 11.20 -7.96
N ASP A 363 -3.70 10.07 -8.67
CA ASP A 363 -4.72 9.72 -9.67
C ASP A 363 -6.11 9.51 -9.04
N LYS A 364 -6.13 9.23 -7.72
CA LYS A 364 -7.33 9.08 -6.90
C LYS A 364 -7.63 10.33 -6.09
N PHE A 365 -6.63 10.90 -5.44
CA PHE A 365 -6.77 12.10 -4.62
C PHE A 365 -6.23 13.33 -5.34
N THR A 366 -6.99 13.83 -6.31
CA THR A 366 -6.59 14.96 -7.16
C THR A 366 -6.39 16.28 -6.40
N GLU A 367 -6.99 16.41 -5.22
CA GLU A 367 -6.85 17.57 -4.33
C GLU A 367 -5.77 17.40 -3.27
N ALA A 368 -5.10 16.24 -3.23
CA ALA A 368 -4.04 16.00 -2.28
C ALA A 368 -2.86 16.95 -2.53
N ASP A 369 -2.12 17.24 -1.47
CA ASP A 369 -0.85 17.92 -1.62
C ASP A 369 0.18 16.99 -2.30
N ARG A 370 0.60 17.37 -3.51
CA ARG A 370 1.53 16.61 -4.37
C ARG A 370 3.01 16.92 -4.11
N GLU A 371 3.30 17.90 -3.25
CA GLU A 371 4.68 18.26 -2.93
C GLU A 371 5.39 17.10 -2.21
N LEU A 372 6.54 16.67 -2.74
CA LEU A 372 7.36 15.62 -2.15
C LEU A 372 8.37 16.24 -1.18
N GLY A 373 8.62 15.54 -0.08
CA GLY A 373 9.54 15.98 0.96
C GLY A 373 9.97 14.82 1.85
N THR A 374 10.37 15.11 3.08
CA THR A 374 10.85 14.09 4.03
C THR A 374 9.76 13.20 4.63
N GLN A 375 8.47 13.49 4.37
CA GLN A 375 7.36 12.61 4.72
C GLN A 375 6.89 11.86 3.49
N MET A 376 7.02 10.53 3.52
CA MET A 376 6.54 9.65 2.47
C MET A 376 5.02 9.76 2.26
N LYS A 377 4.62 9.81 0.97
CA LYS A 377 3.23 9.85 0.49
C LYS A 377 2.90 8.71 -0.48
N ALA A 378 3.89 8.01 -1.03
CA ALA A 378 3.68 6.88 -1.92
C ALA A 378 2.98 5.71 -1.21
N THR A 379 2.07 5.04 -1.91
CA THR A 379 1.30 3.89 -1.42
C THR A 379 1.91 2.53 -1.77
N GLY A 380 2.86 2.53 -2.71
CA GLY A 380 3.60 1.35 -3.15
C GLY A 380 4.73 1.78 -4.08
N GLU A 381 5.31 0.84 -4.81
CA GLU A 381 6.43 1.07 -5.70
C GLU A 381 6.49 0.04 -6.83
N VAL A 382 7.23 0.37 -7.88
CA VAL A 382 7.62 -0.54 -8.97
C VAL A 382 9.13 -0.68 -8.98
N MET A 383 9.62 -1.82 -9.42
CA MET A 383 11.01 -2.01 -9.81
C MET A 383 11.08 -2.48 -11.25
N ALA A 384 12.15 -2.12 -11.95
CA ALA A 384 12.48 -2.74 -13.22
C ALA A 384 14.00 -2.94 -13.33
N ILE A 385 14.39 -3.96 -14.08
CA ILE A 385 15.79 -4.31 -14.30
C ILE A 385 16.12 -4.16 -15.80
N GLY A 386 17.26 -3.56 -16.11
CA GLY A 386 17.77 -3.42 -17.47
C GLY A 386 19.30 -3.45 -17.50
N ARG A 387 19.89 -3.77 -18.66
CA ARG A 387 21.37 -3.77 -18.84
C ARG A 387 21.99 -2.38 -18.86
N ASN A 388 21.15 -1.36 -18.98
CA ASN A 388 21.50 0.05 -18.87
C ASN A 388 20.38 0.79 -18.11
N PHE A 389 20.70 1.99 -17.63
CA PHE A 389 19.78 2.82 -16.87
C PHE A 389 18.56 3.21 -17.71
N GLU A 390 18.75 3.56 -18.99
CA GLU A 390 17.71 3.95 -19.92
C GLU A 390 16.60 2.89 -20.03
N THR A 391 16.98 1.63 -20.22
CA THR A 391 16.08 0.48 -20.30
C THR A 391 15.36 0.25 -18.97
N ALA A 392 16.09 0.26 -17.86
CA ALA A 392 15.52 0.06 -16.54
C ALA A 392 14.51 1.16 -16.19
N LEU A 393 14.84 2.43 -16.48
CA LEU A 393 13.97 3.58 -16.28
C LEU A 393 12.69 3.50 -17.14
N MET A 394 12.82 3.23 -18.44
CA MET A 394 11.66 3.13 -19.34
C MET A 394 10.74 1.95 -18.99
N LYS A 395 11.30 0.85 -18.48
CA LYS A 395 10.53 -0.28 -17.92
C LYS A 395 9.81 0.10 -16.63
N ALA A 396 10.49 0.83 -15.74
CA ALA A 396 9.89 1.30 -14.50
C ALA A 396 8.74 2.27 -14.76
N ILE A 397 8.89 3.24 -15.68
CA ILE A 397 7.84 4.19 -16.07
C ILE A 397 6.57 3.45 -16.50
N ARG A 398 6.69 2.51 -17.45
CA ARG A 398 5.52 1.76 -17.95
C ARG A 398 4.98 0.71 -16.98
N SER A 399 5.66 0.48 -15.85
CA SER A 399 5.17 -0.37 -14.75
C SER A 399 4.31 0.40 -13.75
N LEU A 400 4.30 1.74 -13.77
CA LEU A 400 3.65 2.57 -12.75
C LEU A 400 2.12 2.46 -12.71
N GLU A 401 1.50 1.91 -13.75
CA GLU A 401 0.04 1.77 -13.84
C GLU A 401 -0.69 3.13 -13.68
N ILE A 402 -0.09 4.20 -14.23
CA ILE A 402 -0.69 5.56 -14.31
C ILE A 402 -1.09 5.94 -15.75
N GLY A 403 -1.00 5.00 -16.69
CA GLY A 403 -1.32 5.24 -18.11
C GLY A 403 -0.19 5.88 -18.91
N THR A 404 1.02 5.96 -18.35
CA THR A 404 2.24 6.38 -19.03
C THR A 404 3.08 5.17 -19.44
N PHE A 405 3.68 5.25 -20.61
CA PHE A 405 4.56 4.24 -21.23
C PHE A 405 5.94 4.83 -21.57
N ALA A 406 6.03 6.15 -21.79
CA ALA A 406 7.26 6.86 -22.13
C ALA A 406 7.31 8.27 -21.53
N LEU A 407 8.48 8.92 -21.65
CA LEU A 407 8.76 10.27 -21.10
C LEU A 407 8.02 11.42 -21.79
N ASP A 408 7.36 11.19 -22.93
CA ASP A 408 6.59 12.19 -23.67
C ASP A 408 5.07 12.02 -23.53
N ASP A 409 4.60 11.11 -22.67
CA ASP A 409 3.17 10.93 -22.42
C ASP A 409 2.58 12.05 -21.51
N LEU A 410 3.44 12.70 -20.72
CA LEU A 410 3.11 13.89 -19.95
C LEU A 410 3.98 15.05 -20.43
N THR A 411 3.32 16.09 -20.98
CA THR A 411 3.98 17.28 -21.52
C THR A 411 3.34 18.55 -21.00
N TYR A 412 4.10 19.63 -20.90
CA TYR A 412 3.68 20.87 -20.24
C TYR A 412 3.61 22.05 -21.21
N SER A 413 3.07 21.85 -22.41
CA SER A 413 3.07 22.84 -23.51
C SER A 413 2.49 24.20 -23.13
N ASP A 414 1.60 24.23 -22.14
CA ASP A 414 0.94 25.45 -21.65
C ASP A 414 1.84 26.31 -20.74
N LEU A 415 3.00 25.80 -20.33
CA LEU A 415 3.96 26.49 -19.48
C LEU A 415 5.16 26.99 -20.28
N SER A 416 5.63 28.20 -19.95
CA SER A 416 6.91 28.69 -20.45
C SER A 416 8.06 27.84 -19.89
N ASN A 417 9.23 27.87 -20.55
CA ASN A 417 10.40 27.14 -20.07
C ASN A 417 10.81 27.59 -18.67
N GLN A 418 10.68 28.89 -18.36
CA GLN A 418 11.01 29.43 -17.05
C GLN A 418 10.02 28.96 -15.98
N ASP A 419 8.72 28.94 -16.30
CA ASP A 419 7.70 28.47 -15.35
C ASP A 419 7.85 26.97 -15.09
N LEU A 420 8.13 26.17 -16.12
CA LEU A 420 8.37 24.74 -15.98
C LEU A 420 9.65 24.44 -15.18
N LEU A 421 10.74 25.18 -15.43
CA LEU A 421 11.96 25.09 -14.64
C LEU A 421 11.69 25.46 -13.18
N ASN A 422 10.92 26.53 -12.94
CA ASN A 422 10.52 26.92 -11.59
C ASN A 422 9.68 25.85 -10.89
N ARG A 423 8.87 25.07 -11.62
CA ARG A 423 8.05 23.97 -11.08
C ARG A 423 8.81 22.69 -10.75
N LEU A 424 10.10 22.58 -11.08
CA LEU A 424 10.91 21.46 -10.61
C LEU A 424 11.03 21.42 -9.08
N MET A 425 10.89 22.58 -8.42
CA MET A 425 10.89 22.73 -6.96
C MET A 425 9.75 23.65 -6.49
N PRO A 426 8.93 23.25 -5.50
CA PRO A 426 8.98 21.98 -4.76
C PRO A 426 8.74 20.78 -5.68
N ALA A 427 9.44 19.68 -5.39
CA ALA A 427 9.35 18.46 -6.19
C ALA A 427 7.95 17.87 -6.11
N THR A 428 7.49 17.24 -7.18
CA THR A 428 6.20 16.53 -7.26
C THR A 428 6.39 15.19 -7.94
N ASP A 429 5.37 14.34 -7.92
CA ASP A 429 5.35 13.04 -8.63
C ASP A 429 5.55 13.16 -10.15
N GLU A 430 5.39 14.36 -10.70
CA GLU A 430 5.55 14.67 -12.11
C GLU A 430 6.98 15.13 -12.50
N ARG A 431 7.88 15.30 -11.52
CA ARG A 431 9.20 15.94 -11.71
C ARG A 431 10.03 15.30 -12.83
N LEU A 432 10.04 13.98 -12.93
CA LEU A 432 10.76 13.25 -13.99
C LEU A 432 10.31 13.67 -15.40
N PHE A 433 9.00 13.81 -15.61
CA PHE A 433 8.43 14.19 -16.89
C PHE A 433 8.67 15.67 -17.21
N MET A 434 8.64 16.54 -16.20
CA MET A 434 9.02 17.94 -16.34
C MET A 434 10.49 18.10 -16.76
N VAL A 435 11.40 17.32 -16.18
CA VAL A 435 12.81 17.27 -16.56
C VAL A 435 12.97 16.84 -18.02
N ALA A 436 12.32 15.75 -18.42
CA ALA A 436 12.37 15.26 -19.80
C ALA A 436 11.83 16.29 -20.81
N ASP A 437 10.74 17.00 -20.47
CA ASP A 437 10.18 18.06 -21.30
C ASP A 437 11.11 19.29 -21.41
N LEU A 438 11.78 19.69 -20.32
CA LEU A 438 12.79 20.77 -20.37
C LEU A 438 13.97 20.42 -21.28
N LEU A 439 14.49 19.19 -21.17
CA LEU A 439 15.57 18.69 -22.04
C LEU A 439 15.12 18.65 -23.50
N ARG A 440 13.90 18.18 -23.78
CA ARG A 440 13.29 18.19 -25.12
C ARG A 440 13.17 19.59 -25.72
N ARG A 441 13.00 20.61 -24.88
CA ARG A 441 12.96 22.03 -25.28
C ARG A 441 14.34 22.69 -25.40
N GLY A 442 15.42 21.93 -25.18
CA GLY A 442 16.80 22.41 -25.29
C GLY A 442 17.30 23.20 -24.08
N ILE A 443 16.65 23.08 -22.92
CA ILE A 443 17.21 23.57 -21.66
C ILE A 443 18.40 22.70 -21.28
N THR A 444 19.48 23.33 -20.84
CA THR A 444 20.73 22.62 -20.58
C THR A 444 20.68 21.81 -19.27
N ILE A 445 21.45 20.72 -19.22
CA ILE A 445 21.62 19.90 -18.02
C ILE A 445 21.99 20.76 -16.81
N GLY A 446 22.95 21.66 -16.95
CA GLY A 446 23.39 22.53 -15.85
C GLY A 446 22.29 23.42 -15.26
N GLN A 447 21.38 23.96 -16.09
CA GLN A 447 20.23 24.74 -15.60
C GLN A 447 19.23 23.89 -14.82
N ILE A 448 19.00 22.64 -15.26
CA ILE A 448 18.12 21.70 -14.57
C ILE A 448 18.77 21.22 -13.27
N HIS A 449 20.07 20.91 -13.29
CA HIS A 449 20.85 20.52 -12.13
C HIS A 449 20.85 21.62 -11.07
N GLU A 450 21.16 22.87 -11.43
CA GLU A 450 21.14 24.02 -10.51
C GLU A 450 19.80 24.13 -9.76
N LYS A 451 18.69 23.86 -10.45
CA LYS A 451 17.35 23.96 -9.86
C LYS A 451 16.91 22.73 -9.07
N SER A 452 17.18 21.53 -9.57
CA SER A 452 16.64 20.27 -9.05
C SER A 452 17.60 19.52 -8.14
N GLN A 453 18.89 19.82 -8.24
CA GLN A 453 20.02 19.13 -7.62
C GLN A 453 20.11 17.63 -7.99
N ILE A 454 19.39 17.18 -9.04
CA ILE A 454 19.54 15.84 -9.63
C ILE A 454 20.92 15.76 -10.28
N ASP A 455 21.68 14.69 -10.02
CA ASP A 455 23.02 14.52 -10.57
C ASP A 455 23.01 14.58 -12.11
N GLU A 456 24.01 15.27 -12.68
CA GLU A 456 24.13 15.49 -14.12
C GLU A 456 24.19 14.18 -14.91
N PHE A 457 24.72 13.09 -14.33
CA PHE A 457 24.73 11.77 -14.95
C PHE A 457 23.32 11.31 -15.32
N PHE A 458 22.36 11.41 -14.40
CA PHE A 458 20.99 10.97 -14.68
C PHE A 458 20.29 11.89 -15.68
N LEU A 459 20.57 13.20 -15.62
CA LEU A 459 20.04 14.16 -16.58
C LEU A 459 20.57 13.91 -18.00
N ASP A 460 21.85 13.56 -18.14
CA ASP A 460 22.47 13.16 -19.40
C ASP A 460 21.82 11.89 -19.97
N LYS A 461 21.54 10.89 -19.11
CA LYS A 461 20.83 9.68 -19.53
C LYS A 461 19.40 9.94 -19.99
N ILE A 462 18.70 10.87 -19.35
CA ILE A 462 17.39 11.30 -19.84
C ILE A 462 17.53 12.03 -21.18
N LEU A 463 18.54 12.89 -21.34
CA LEU A 463 18.81 13.57 -22.61
C LEU A 463 19.08 12.56 -23.73
N HIS A 464 19.85 11.51 -23.48
CA HIS A 464 20.11 10.42 -24.44
C HIS A 464 18.80 9.75 -24.91
N LEU A 465 17.85 9.50 -24.02
CA LEU A 465 16.52 9.03 -24.41
C LEU A 465 15.79 10.04 -25.30
N ILE A 466 15.87 11.34 -25.01
CA ILE A 466 15.27 12.38 -25.86
C ILE A 466 15.92 12.44 -27.25
N GLU A 467 17.23 12.21 -27.34
CA GLU A 467 17.95 12.14 -28.62
C GLU A 467 17.49 10.94 -29.45
N ILE A 468 17.35 9.75 -28.84
CA ILE A 468 16.79 8.56 -29.50
C ILE A 468 15.34 8.81 -29.95
N GLU A 469 14.53 9.45 -29.10
CA GLU A 469 13.15 9.86 -29.44
C GLU A 469 13.13 10.71 -30.72
N LYS A 470 14.05 11.68 -30.82
CA LYS A 470 14.16 12.56 -31.98
C LYS A 470 14.58 11.78 -33.24
N GLU A 471 15.58 10.91 -33.14
CA GLU A 471 16.02 10.06 -34.26
C GLU A 471 14.90 9.13 -34.74
N LEU A 472 14.16 8.50 -33.82
CA LEU A 472 12.99 7.66 -34.13
C LEU A 472 11.93 8.41 -34.93
N LYS A 473 11.65 9.67 -34.56
CA LYS A 473 10.67 10.52 -35.26
C LYS A 473 11.15 10.95 -36.65
N MET A 474 12.46 11.13 -36.85
CA MET A 474 13.03 11.53 -38.15
C MET A 474 13.21 10.34 -39.10
N HIS A 475 13.51 9.16 -38.59
CA HIS A 475 13.88 7.97 -39.36
C HIS A 475 12.84 6.85 -39.22
N VAL A 476 11.62 7.15 -39.66
CA VAL A 476 10.49 6.19 -39.66
C VAL A 476 10.83 4.96 -40.50
N LEU A 477 10.55 3.76 -39.94
CA LEU A 477 10.86 2.46 -40.55
C LEU A 477 12.37 2.17 -40.75
N ASP A 478 13.27 2.94 -40.13
CA ASP A 478 14.69 2.57 -40.08
C ASP A 478 14.93 1.52 -38.99
N PHE A 479 15.33 0.31 -39.43
CA PHE A 479 15.58 -0.81 -38.54
C PHE A 479 16.74 -0.58 -37.57
N LYS A 480 17.77 0.18 -37.95
CA LYS A 480 18.91 0.46 -37.06
C LYS A 480 18.46 1.33 -35.89
N ILE A 481 17.66 2.35 -36.18
CA ILE A 481 17.11 3.24 -35.15
C ILE A 481 16.10 2.48 -34.27
N LEU A 482 15.27 1.61 -34.86
CA LEU A 482 14.39 0.72 -34.09
C LEU A 482 15.15 -0.14 -33.10
N LYS A 483 16.26 -0.75 -33.55
CA LYS A 483 17.10 -1.58 -32.70
C LYS A 483 17.69 -0.77 -31.53
N ILE A 484 18.27 0.41 -31.81
CA ILE A 484 18.81 1.31 -30.78
C ILE A 484 17.72 1.69 -29.78
N ALA A 485 16.51 2.00 -30.25
CA ALA A 485 15.40 2.34 -29.38
C ALA A 485 15.00 1.17 -28.46
N GLN A 486 14.91 -0.04 -29.00
CA GLN A 486 14.58 -1.24 -28.21
C GLN A 486 15.69 -1.57 -27.19
N GLU A 487 16.96 -1.42 -27.56
CA GLU A 487 18.13 -1.54 -26.67
C GLU A 487 18.17 -0.51 -25.54
N ASN A 488 17.38 0.57 -25.64
CA ASN A 488 17.21 1.61 -24.62
C ASN A 488 15.79 1.64 -24.04
N GLY A 489 15.02 0.56 -24.23
CA GLY A 489 13.76 0.31 -23.52
C GLY A 489 12.52 1.04 -24.05
N PHE A 490 12.56 1.63 -25.24
CA PHE A 490 11.37 2.23 -25.87
C PHE A 490 10.30 1.18 -26.15
N PRO A 491 9.07 1.35 -25.62
CA PRO A 491 8.01 0.36 -25.83
C PRO A 491 7.40 0.49 -27.23
N ASP A 492 6.86 -0.63 -27.72
CA ASP A 492 6.24 -0.73 -29.05
C ASP A 492 5.13 0.30 -29.24
N VAL A 493 4.30 0.54 -28.21
CA VAL A 493 3.20 1.51 -28.28
C VAL A 493 3.69 2.92 -28.59
N THR A 494 4.85 3.31 -28.07
CA THR A 494 5.44 4.64 -28.27
C THR A 494 6.07 4.75 -29.65
N ILE A 495 6.82 3.74 -30.06
CA ILE A 495 7.44 3.70 -31.40
C ILE A 495 6.35 3.68 -32.49
N ALA A 496 5.31 2.87 -32.31
CA ALA A 496 4.17 2.79 -33.22
C ALA A 496 3.47 4.15 -33.35
N ARG A 497 3.30 4.88 -32.23
CA ARG A 497 2.78 6.26 -32.23
C ARG A 497 3.67 7.20 -33.06
N TYR A 498 4.99 7.15 -32.92
CA TYR A 498 5.90 8.00 -33.69
C TYR A 498 5.88 7.69 -35.18
N TRP A 499 5.76 6.41 -35.52
CA TRP A 499 5.78 5.93 -36.90
C TRP A 499 4.40 5.90 -37.55
N GLN A 500 3.35 6.29 -36.82
CA GLN A 500 1.96 6.24 -37.25
C GLN A 500 1.52 4.84 -37.71
N LEU A 501 2.00 3.82 -37.00
CA LEU A 501 1.64 2.41 -37.20
C LEU A 501 0.70 1.96 -36.09
N GLU A 502 0.00 0.86 -36.33
CA GLU A 502 -0.61 0.10 -35.24
C GLU A 502 0.47 -0.72 -34.50
N GLU A 503 0.31 -0.88 -33.17
CA GLU A 503 1.24 -1.66 -32.33
C GLU A 503 1.47 -3.09 -32.88
N LYS A 504 0.42 -3.72 -33.43
CA LYS A 504 0.49 -5.05 -34.04
C LYS A 504 1.40 -5.08 -35.28
N GLU A 505 1.44 -4.00 -36.05
CA GLU A 505 2.25 -3.88 -37.26
C GLU A 505 3.71 -3.74 -36.90
N LEU A 506 4.02 -2.91 -35.90
CA LEU A 506 5.37 -2.79 -35.37
C LEU A 506 5.86 -4.12 -34.78
N ARG A 507 5.03 -4.80 -33.98
CA ARG A 507 5.37 -6.14 -33.46
C ARG A 507 5.67 -7.11 -34.60
N HIS A 508 4.86 -7.13 -35.67
CA HIS A 508 5.11 -7.97 -36.84
C HIS A 508 6.43 -7.64 -37.54
N LEU A 509 6.75 -6.35 -37.69
CA LEU A 509 8.04 -5.90 -38.23
C LEU A 509 9.21 -6.42 -37.37
N ARG A 510 9.13 -6.28 -36.04
CA ARG A 510 10.14 -6.83 -35.13
C ARG A 510 10.28 -8.34 -35.28
N LYS A 511 9.17 -9.09 -35.34
CA LYS A 511 9.20 -10.54 -35.55
C LYS A 511 9.86 -10.93 -36.86
N LYS A 512 9.61 -10.18 -37.94
CA LYS A 512 10.19 -10.45 -39.26
C LYS A 512 11.71 -10.25 -39.28
N GLU A 513 12.19 -9.26 -38.55
CA GLU A 513 13.61 -8.92 -38.47
C GLU A 513 14.33 -9.60 -37.28
N ASP A 514 13.65 -10.55 -36.61
CA ASP A 514 14.16 -11.31 -35.45
C ASP A 514 14.62 -10.41 -34.27
N LEU A 515 13.96 -9.27 -34.08
CA LEU A 515 14.23 -8.32 -33.00
C LEU A 515 13.34 -8.62 -31.79
N PHE A 516 13.78 -9.56 -30.97
CA PHE A 516 13.12 -9.95 -29.72
C PHE A 516 14.00 -9.68 -28.50
N PRO A 517 13.39 -9.45 -27.33
CA PRO A 517 14.17 -9.43 -26.11
C PRO A 517 14.70 -10.83 -25.82
N VAL A 518 15.88 -10.88 -25.23
CA VAL A 518 16.40 -12.03 -24.51
C VAL A 518 16.11 -11.84 -23.02
N TYR A 519 16.10 -12.95 -22.27
CA TYR A 519 15.90 -12.91 -20.83
C TYR A 519 17.20 -13.30 -20.13
N LYS A 520 17.65 -12.41 -19.26
CA LYS A 520 18.84 -12.55 -18.42
C LYS A 520 18.44 -12.92 -17.00
N MET A 521 19.30 -13.67 -16.32
CA MET A 521 19.08 -14.17 -14.97
C MET A 521 19.66 -13.20 -13.93
N VAL A 522 18.93 -13.03 -12.83
CA VAL A 522 19.49 -12.43 -11.61
C VAL A 522 20.19 -13.53 -10.81
N ASP A 523 21.52 -13.40 -10.65
CA ASP A 523 22.37 -14.48 -10.13
C ASP A 523 23.20 -14.13 -8.88
N THR A 524 23.12 -12.89 -8.39
CA THR A 524 23.92 -12.29 -7.30
C THR A 524 25.41 -12.07 -7.58
N VAL A 525 25.97 -12.56 -8.70
CA VAL A 525 27.42 -12.72 -8.91
C VAL A 525 27.91 -12.28 -10.29
N ALA A 526 27.08 -11.59 -11.09
CA ALA A 526 27.44 -11.02 -12.38
C ALA A 526 28.08 -12.05 -13.35
N GLY A 527 27.52 -13.26 -13.41
CA GLY A 527 27.97 -14.34 -14.28
C GLY A 527 29.20 -15.11 -13.81
N GLU A 528 29.76 -14.83 -12.62
CA GLU A 528 30.94 -15.55 -12.10
C GLU A 528 30.64 -17.04 -11.82
N PHE A 529 29.43 -17.35 -11.34
CA PHE A 529 28.98 -18.72 -11.05
C PHE A 529 27.67 -19.04 -11.76
N SER A 530 27.50 -20.31 -12.14
CA SER A 530 26.23 -20.78 -12.71
C SER A 530 25.12 -20.73 -11.65
N SER A 531 24.13 -19.88 -11.88
CA SER A 531 22.88 -19.88 -11.12
C SER A 531 21.85 -20.79 -11.78
N LYS A 532 20.99 -21.40 -10.94
CA LYS A 532 19.79 -22.14 -11.39
C LYS A 532 18.52 -21.45 -10.93
N THR A 533 18.64 -20.24 -10.39
CA THR A 533 17.53 -19.48 -9.86
C THR A 533 16.68 -18.98 -11.01
N PRO A 534 15.39 -19.34 -11.07
CA PRO A 534 14.59 -19.04 -12.25
C PRO A 534 14.01 -17.62 -12.16
N TYR A 535 14.89 -16.62 -12.03
CA TYR A 535 14.57 -15.22 -11.82
C TYR A 535 15.12 -14.38 -12.98
N TYR A 536 14.23 -13.86 -13.82
CA TYR A 536 14.58 -13.31 -15.12
C TYR A 536 14.07 -11.88 -15.33
N TYR A 537 14.79 -11.13 -16.18
CA TYR A 537 14.37 -9.85 -16.73
C TYR A 537 14.70 -9.76 -18.22
N SER A 538 13.92 -9.00 -18.98
CA SER A 538 14.09 -8.80 -20.41
C SER A 538 15.11 -7.71 -20.72
N THR A 539 15.86 -7.90 -21.81
CA THR A 539 16.76 -6.92 -22.40
C THR A 539 16.99 -7.26 -23.89
N TYR A 540 17.49 -6.32 -24.69
CA TYR A 540 17.86 -6.57 -26.08
C TYR A 540 19.37 -6.78 -26.19
N GLU A 541 19.81 -8.01 -25.91
CA GLU A 541 21.17 -8.49 -26.08
C GLU A 541 21.18 -9.78 -26.92
N LEU A 542 22.26 -10.56 -26.88
CA LEU A 542 22.47 -11.71 -27.75
C LEU A 542 22.01 -13.05 -27.17
N GLU A 543 22.32 -13.33 -25.90
CA GLU A 543 22.09 -14.63 -25.29
C GLU A 543 20.83 -14.63 -24.41
N ASN A 544 19.94 -15.60 -24.65
CA ASN A 544 18.75 -15.84 -23.83
C ASN A 544 18.98 -17.00 -22.85
N GLU A 545 18.87 -16.71 -21.57
CA GLU A 545 19.13 -17.64 -20.47
C GLU A 545 17.85 -18.35 -19.99
N SER A 546 16.67 -17.82 -20.31
CA SER A 546 15.42 -18.52 -20.05
C SER A 546 15.05 -19.44 -21.21
N LEU A 547 15.15 -20.74 -20.96
CA LEU A 547 14.82 -21.78 -21.95
C LEU A 547 13.46 -22.39 -21.67
N LYS A 548 12.63 -22.52 -22.70
CA LYS A 548 11.35 -23.23 -22.60
C LYS A 548 11.57 -24.68 -22.16
N GLU A 549 10.87 -25.10 -21.12
CA GLU A 549 10.90 -26.48 -20.62
C GLU A 549 9.88 -27.40 -21.33
N LYS A 550 10.06 -28.73 -21.18
CA LYS A 550 9.13 -29.73 -21.75
C LYS A 550 7.82 -29.85 -20.97
N ARG A 551 7.84 -29.60 -19.65
CA ARG A 551 6.64 -29.70 -18.80
C ARG A 551 5.68 -28.57 -19.17
N PRO A 552 4.37 -28.83 -19.35
CA PRO A 552 3.39 -27.80 -19.63
C PRO A 552 3.39 -26.71 -18.55
N SER A 553 3.27 -25.45 -18.96
CA SER A 553 3.33 -24.29 -18.07
C SER A 553 2.04 -23.48 -18.10
N VAL A 554 1.77 -22.79 -16.99
CA VAL A 554 0.70 -21.81 -16.85
C VAL A 554 1.34 -20.49 -16.44
N LEU A 555 0.98 -19.42 -17.14
CA LEU A 555 1.44 -18.07 -16.82
C LEU A 555 0.42 -17.38 -15.91
N VAL A 556 0.87 -16.80 -14.81
CA VAL A 556 0.06 -16.02 -13.88
C VAL A 556 0.52 -14.57 -13.96
N VAL A 557 -0.38 -13.67 -14.33
CA VAL A 557 -0.12 -12.23 -14.36
C VAL A 557 -0.40 -11.66 -12.98
N GLY A 558 0.63 -11.08 -12.36
CA GLY A 558 0.54 -10.48 -11.02
C GLY A 558 -0.23 -9.16 -11.00
N SER A 559 -0.16 -8.46 -9.87
CA SER A 559 -0.91 -7.23 -9.63
C SER A 559 -0.17 -5.94 -9.99
N GLY A 560 1.13 -5.96 -10.27
CA GLY A 560 1.91 -4.73 -10.38
C GLY A 560 1.98 -3.96 -9.04
N PRO A 561 2.24 -2.64 -9.06
CA PRO A 561 2.44 -1.86 -7.84
C PRO A 561 1.18 -1.82 -6.96
N ILE A 562 1.41 -1.81 -5.65
CA ILE A 562 0.32 -1.58 -4.69
C ILE A 562 -0.21 -0.15 -4.84
N ARG A 563 -1.53 -0.02 -4.84
CA ARG A 563 -2.26 1.25 -4.81
C ARG A 563 -3.62 1.07 -4.11
N ILE A 564 -4.26 2.16 -3.76
CA ILE A 564 -5.58 2.11 -3.10
C ILE A 564 -6.61 1.40 -4.00
N GLY A 565 -7.16 0.30 -3.48
CA GLY A 565 -8.09 -0.59 -4.20
C GLY A 565 -7.45 -1.79 -4.89
N GLN A 566 -6.11 -1.83 -4.97
CA GLN A 566 -5.31 -2.93 -5.52
C GLN A 566 -4.09 -3.18 -4.61
N GLY A 567 -4.33 -3.90 -3.50
CA GLY A 567 -3.33 -4.16 -2.46
C GLY A 567 -2.80 -5.59 -2.45
N VAL A 568 -2.28 -6.01 -1.30
CA VAL A 568 -1.66 -7.32 -1.06
C VAL A 568 -2.65 -8.49 -1.21
N GLU A 569 -3.96 -8.22 -1.21
CA GLU A 569 -5.01 -9.24 -1.38
C GLU A 569 -4.90 -9.96 -2.73
N PHE A 570 -4.45 -9.25 -3.77
CA PHE A 570 -4.24 -9.81 -5.11
C PHE A 570 -2.91 -10.56 -5.22
N ASP A 571 -1.89 -10.13 -4.47
CA ASP A 571 -0.64 -10.87 -4.34
C ASP A 571 -0.88 -12.21 -3.63
N TYR A 572 -1.70 -12.20 -2.56
CA TYR A 572 -2.16 -13.40 -1.87
C TYR A 572 -2.79 -14.40 -2.83
N ALA A 573 -3.75 -13.94 -3.66
CA ALA A 573 -4.40 -14.79 -4.66
C ALA A 573 -3.40 -15.36 -5.68
N THR A 574 -2.43 -14.54 -6.11
CA THR A 574 -1.37 -14.92 -7.06
C THR A 574 -0.46 -16.02 -6.49
N VAL A 575 0.00 -15.88 -5.25
CA VAL A 575 0.87 -16.87 -4.59
C VAL A 575 0.13 -18.20 -4.40
N HIS A 576 -1.14 -18.17 -3.99
CA HIS A 576 -1.94 -19.39 -3.86
C HIS A 576 -2.22 -20.06 -5.22
N CYS A 577 -2.37 -19.28 -6.28
CA CYS A 577 -2.49 -19.80 -7.64
C CYS A 577 -1.24 -20.57 -8.05
N VAL A 578 -0.06 -19.99 -7.84
CA VAL A 578 1.23 -20.64 -8.11
C VAL A 578 1.36 -21.97 -7.38
N LYS A 579 1.08 -21.99 -6.07
CA LYS A 579 1.09 -23.23 -5.26
C LYS A 579 0.15 -24.30 -5.84
N ALA A 580 -1.04 -23.91 -6.30
CA ALA A 580 -2.02 -24.85 -6.85
C ALA A 580 -1.61 -25.38 -8.23
N ILE A 581 -1.04 -24.54 -9.10
CA ILE A 581 -0.49 -24.94 -10.41
C ILE A 581 0.62 -25.98 -10.21
N GLN A 582 1.55 -25.73 -9.28
CA GLN A 582 2.63 -26.67 -8.96
C GLN A 582 2.10 -28.01 -8.43
N LYS A 583 1.10 -27.98 -7.54
CA LYS A 583 0.43 -29.20 -7.03
C LYS A 583 -0.30 -30.00 -8.12
N ALA A 584 -0.74 -29.33 -9.18
CA ALA A 584 -1.35 -29.96 -10.36
C ALA A 584 -0.33 -30.44 -11.41
N ASP A 585 0.97 -30.47 -11.07
CA ASP A 585 2.10 -30.89 -11.93
C ASP A 585 2.30 -30.05 -13.20
N TYR A 586 1.91 -28.77 -13.14
CA TYR A 586 2.25 -27.77 -14.15
C TYR A 586 3.45 -26.93 -13.68
N LYS A 587 4.20 -26.36 -14.64
CA LYS A 587 5.14 -25.28 -14.34
C LYS A 587 4.37 -23.98 -14.08
N ALA A 588 4.56 -23.38 -12.91
CA ALA A 588 3.99 -22.08 -12.60
C ALA A 588 4.97 -20.95 -12.98
N ILE A 589 4.58 -20.14 -13.95
CA ILE A 589 5.34 -18.97 -14.40
C ILE A 589 4.63 -17.72 -13.88
N VAL A 590 5.36 -16.81 -13.27
CA VAL A 590 4.84 -15.52 -12.76
C VAL A 590 5.48 -14.38 -13.55
N ILE A 591 4.65 -13.40 -13.92
CA ILE A 591 5.12 -12.09 -14.39
C ILE A 591 4.56 -11.00 -13.46
N ASN A 592 5.45 -10.20 -12.85
CA ASN A 592 5.07 -9.11 -11.94
C ASN A 592 6.24 -8.10 -11.79
N SER A 593 5.95 -6.86 -11.35
CA SER A 593 6.94 -5.77 -11.24
C SER A 593 7.03 -5.13 -9.85
N ASN A 594 6.37 -5.72 -8.84
CA ASN A 594 6.32 -5.16 -7.50
C ASN A 594 7.40 -5.78 -6.58
N PRO A 595 8.39 -5.00 -6.10
CA PRO A 595 9.48 -5.52 -5.29
C PRO A 595 9.08 -5.89 -3.86
N GLU A 596 7.97 -5.36 -3.34
CA GLU A 596 7.52 -5.57 -1.97
C GLU A 596 6.83 -6.93 -1.74
N THR A 597 6.51 -7.64 -2.83
CA THR A 597 5.55 -8.76 -2.79
C THR A 597 6.18 -10.15 -2.66
N VAL A 598 5.36 -11.12 -2.22
CA VAL A 598 5.74 -12.52 -2.14
C VAL A 598 5.68 -13.18 -3.52
N SER A 599 4.80 -12.74 -4.44
CA SER A 599 4.78 -13.31 -5.81
C SER A 599 6.07 -13.06 -6.60
N THR A 600 6.82 -11.99 -6.29
CA THR A 600 8.14 -11.71 -6.88
C THR A 600 9.30 -12.31 -6.07
N ASP A 601 9.00 -13.25 -5.18
CA ASP A 601 10.01 -14.13 -4.60
C ASP A 601 10.32 -15.29 -5.56
N PHE A 602 11.57 -15.40 -5.99
CA PHE A 602 12.02 -16.44 -6.91
C PHE A 602 11.84 -17.86 -6.35
N SER A 603 11.69 -18.03 -5.03
CA SER A 603 11.42 -19.32 -4.39
C SER A 603 9.95 -19.76 -4.47
N VAL A 604 9.04 -18.89 -4.91
CA VAL A 604 7.59 -19.18 -4.95
C VAL A 604 7.19 -19.87 -6.25
N SER A 605 7.71 -19.41 -7.39
CA SER A 605 7.33 -19.90 -8.73
C SER A 605 8.41 -20.79 -9.37
N ASP A 606 8.04 -21.57 -10.39
CA ASP A 606 9.04 -22.30 -11.18
C ASP A 606 9.85 -21.37 -12.07
N LYS A 607 9.26 -20.24 -12.50
CA LYS A 607 9.93 -19.14 -13.18
C LYS A 607 9.27 -17.80 -12.85
N LEU A 608 10.09 -16.82 -12.51
CA LEU A 608 9.72 -15.45 -12.25
C LEU A 608 10.29 -14.53 -13.33
N TYR A 609 9.42 -13.78 -14.00
CA TYR A 609 9.76 -12.69 -14.89
C TYR A 609 9.44 -11.36 -14.20
N PHE A 610 10.48 -10.59 -13.88
CA PHE A 610 10.34 -9.28 -13.24
C PHE A 610 10.19 -8.19 -14.30
N GLU A 611 8.99 -8.13 -14.86
CA GLU A 611 8.69 -7.38 -16.07
C GLU A 611 7.46 -6.49 -15.89
N PRO A 612 7.38 -5.39 -16.67
CA PRO A 612 6.18 -4.58 -16.71
C PRO A 612 4.95 -5.40 -17.17
N LEU A 613 3.78 -5.02 -16.66
CA LEU A 613 2.52 -5.71 -16.98
C LEU A 613 1.82 -5.06 -18.17
N THR A 614 2.56 -4.93 -19.29
CA THR A 614 2.02 -4.43 -20.55
C THR A 614 1.72 -5.57 -21.53
N LEU A 615 0.94 -5.29 -22.58
CA LEU A 615 0.66 -6.28 -23.62
C LEU A 615 1.96 -6.78 -24.27
N GLU A 616 2.89 -5.87 -24.58
CA GLU A 616 4.15 -6.21 -25.24
C GLU A 616 4.97 -7.18 -24.38
N ASP A 617 5.23 -6.79 -23.13
CA ASP A 617 6.11 -7.52 -22.22
C ASP A 617 5.52 -8.91 -21.89
N VAL A 618 4.21 -9.00 -21.68
CA VAL A 618 3.50 -10.27 -21.44
C VAL A 618 3.51 -11.17 -22.68
N LEU A 619 3.29 -10.62 -23.89
CA LEU A 619 3.33 -11.41 -25.13
C LEU A 619 4.74 -11.94 -25.41
N ASN A 620 5.80 -11.20 -25.05
CA ASN A 620 7.17 -11.68 -25.20
C ASN A 620 7.43 -12.92 -24.34
N VAL A 621 6.95 -12.94 -23.09
CA VAL A 621 7.04 -14.14 -22.22
C VAL A 621 6.20 -15.29 -22.78
N ILE A 622 5.00 -15.01 -23.29
CA ILE A 622 4.13 -16.03 -23.90
C ILE A 622 4.77 -16.63 -25.16
N ASP A 623 5.38 -15.82 -26.01
CA ASP A 623 6.04 -16.27 -27.24
C ASP A 623 7.22 -17.22 -26.93
N LEU A 624 7.97 -16.93 -25.87
CA LEU A 624 9.08 -17.76 -25.38
C LEU A 624 8.58 -19.06 -24.73
N GLU A 625 7.72 -18.94 -23.71
CA GLU A 625 7.34 -20.06 -22.83
C GLU A 625 6.23 -20.94 -23.41
N LYS A 626 5.37 -20.35 -24.26
CA LYS A 626 4.20 -21.00 -24.86
C LYS A 626 3.35 -21.75 -23.82
N PRO A 627 2.85 -21.06 -22.79
CA PRO A 627 2.03 -21.67 -21.74
C PRO A 627 0.73 -22.24 -22.30
N ILE A 628 0.17 -23.25 -21.64
CA ILE A 628 -1.12 -23.84 -22.02
C ILE A 628 -2.31 -22.91 -21.76
N GLY A 629 -2.10 -21.87 -20.94
CA GLY A 629 -3.04 -20.81 -20.70
C GLY A 629 -2.50 -19.78 -19.70
N VAL A 630 -3.23 -18.67 -19.57
CA VAL A 630 -2.87 -17.52 -18.73
C VAL A 630 -3.98 -17.26 -17.72
N VAL A 631 -3.59 -17.02 -16.46
CA VAL A 631 -4.49 -16.60 -15.38
C VAL A 631 -4.37 -15.09 -15.19
N VAL A 632 -5.48 -14.37 -15.32
CA VAL A 632 -5.56 -12.91 -15.18
C VAL A 632 -6.51 -12.46 -14.06
N GLN A 633 -7.34 -13.37 -13.54
CA GLN A 633 -8.40 -13.06 -12.58
C GLN A 633 -7.92 -12.81 -11.15
N PHE A 634 -6.64 -13.03 -10.87
CA PHE A 634 -6.04 -12.87 -9.54
C PHE A 634 -5.16 -11.63 -9.41
N GLY A 635 -4.67 -11.06 -10.53
CA GLY A 635 -3.79 -9.89 -10.55
C GLY A 635 -4.50 -8.54 -10.49
N GLY A 636 -5.74 -8.47 -10.00
CA GLY A 636 -6.51 -7.22 -9.94
C GLY A 636 -6.74 -6.57 -11.32
N GLN A 637 -6.88 -5.24 -11.37
CA GLN A 637 -7.26 -4.55 -12.61
C GLN A 637 -6.20 -4.61 -13.69
N THR A 638 -4.94 -4.54 -13.28
CA THR A 638 -3.80 -4.50 -14.20
C THR A 638 -3.82 -5.76 -15.08
N ALA A 639 -3.99 -6.93 -14.49
CA ALA A 639 -4.14 -8.18 -15.23
C ALA A 639 -5.43 -8.25 -16.05
N ILE A 640 -6.57 -7.80 -15.50
CA ILE A 640 -7.87 -7.82 -16.19
C ILE A 640 -7.87 -6.92 -17.44
N ASN A 641 -7.25 -5.73 -17.38
CA ASN A 641 -7.13 -4.81 -18.51
C ASN A 641 -6.39 -5.43 -19.71
N LEU A 642 -5.54 -6.42 -19.47
CA LEU A 642 -4.82 -7.13 -20.53
C LEU A 642 -5.64 -8.25 -21.17
N ALA A 643 -6.67 -8.77 -20.49
CA ALA A 643 -7.39 -9.98 -20.89
C ALA A 643 -7.89 -9.92 -22.35
N GLY A 644 -8.58 -8.84 -22.73
CA GLY A 644 -9.06 -8.66 -24.10
C GLY A 644 -7.97 -8.50 -25.14
N ARG A 645 -6.89 -7.81 -24.80
CA ARG A 645 -5.75 -7.64 -25.71
C ARG A 645 -5.00 -8.95 -25.90
N LEU A 646 -4.89 -9.79 -24.87
CA LEU A 646 -4.27 -11.11 -24.93
C LEU A 646 -5.11 -12.08 -25.77
N GLU A 647 -6.41 -12.18 -25.53
CA GLU A 647 -7.30 -13.08 -26.29
C GLU A 647 -7.33 -12.72 -27.78
N ASN A 648 -7.33 -11.42 -28.11
CA ASN A 648 -7.22 -10.93 -29.49
C ASN A 648 -5.90 -11.33 -30.18
N ASN A 649 -4.86 -11.67 -29.41
CA ASN A 649 -3.59 -12.19 -29.91
C ASN A 649 -3.51 -13.74 -29.86
N GLY A 650 -4.65 -14.42 -29.67
CA GLY A 650 -4.75 -15.88 -29.68
C GLY A 650 -4.30 -16.55 -28.38
N VAL A 651 -4.16 -15.79 -27.29
CA VAL A 651 -3.79 -16.32 -25.97
C VAL A 651 -5.00 -16.94 -25.30
N LYS A 652 -4.86 -18.18 -24.82
CA LYS A 652 -5.91 -18.86 -24.06
C LYS A 652 -5.93 -18.37 -22.61
N LEU A 653 -7.00 -17.70 -22.21
CA LEU A 653 -7.25 -17.39 -20.80
C LEU A 653 -7.86 -18.62 -20.10
N LEU A 654 -7.43 -18.90 -18.88
CA LEU A 654 -7.98 -19.96 -18.03
C LEU A 654 -9.09 -19.38 -17.12
N GLY A 655 -10.09 -20.19 -16.76
CA GLY A 655 -11.20 -19.75 -15.89
C GLY A 655 -12.36 -19.10 -16.64
N THR A 656 -13.08 -18.19 -15.98
CA THR A 656 -14.23 -17.49 -16.56
C THR A 656 -13.84 -16.78 -17.84
N SER A 657 -14.68 -16.95 -18.88
CA SER A 657 -14.41 -16.40 -20.21
C SER A 657 -14.40 -14.86 -20.19
N LEU A 658 -13.58 -14.24 -21.03
CA LEU A 658 -13.58 -12.78 -21.17
C LEU A 658 -14.97 -12.25 -21.55
N LYS A 659 -15.67 -12.98 -22.42
CA LYS A 659 -17.05 -12.63 -22.81
C LYS A 659 -17.95 -12.50 -21.57
N ASP A 660 -17.89 -13.45 -20.64
CA ASP A 660 -18.72 -13.41 -19.44
C ASP A 660 -18.21 -12.40 -18.39
N ILE A 661 -16.90 -12.17 -18.31
CA ILE A 661 -16.33 -11.07 -17.52
C ILE A 661 -16.90 -9.73 -18.03
N ASN A 662 -16.80 -9.46 -19.33
CA ASN A 662 -17.32 -8.24 -19.93
C ASN A 662 -18.84 -8.10 -19.77
N ARG A 663 -19.62 -9.19 -19.86
CA ARG A 663 -21.07 -9.16 -19.61
C ARG A 663 -21.44 -8.73 -18.19
N SER A 664 -20.54 -8.87 -17.23
CA SER A 664 -20.75 -8.44 -15.84
C SER A 664 -20.27 -7.01 -15.58
N GLU A 665 -19.27 -6.54 -16.32
CA GLU A 665 -18.72 -5.18 -16.21
C GLU A 665 -19.46 -4.16 -17.08
N ASP A 666 -19.95 -4.57 -18.25
CA ASP A 666 -20.77 -3.74 -19.13
C ASP A 666 -22.21 -3.65 -18.60
N ARG A 667 -22.71 -2.42 -18.43
CA ARG A 667 -24.03 -2.22 -17.82
C ARG A 667 -25.17 -2.71 -18.70
N GLU A 668 -25.12 -2.51 -20.01
CA GLU A 668 -26.24 -2.90 -20.88
C GLU A 668 -26.37 -4.41 -20.92
N ASP A 669 -25.25 -5.11 -21.04
CA ASP A 669 -25.21 -6.57 -20.97
C ASP A 669 -25.59 -7.08 -19.58
N PHE A 670 -25.11 -6.44 -18.50
CA PHE A 670 -25.46 -6.83 -17.14
C PHE A 670 -26.94 -6.62 -16.84
N ASN A 671 -27.53 -5.50 -17.28
CA ASN A 671 -28.97 -5.26 -17.15
C ASN A 671 -29.80 -6.32 -17.89
N GLN A 672 -29.34 -6.79 -19.05
CA GLN A 672 -29.99 -7.90 -19.76
C GLN A 672 -29.90 -9.20 -18.96
N VAL A 673 -28.75 -9.48 -18.33
CA VAL A 673 -28.57 -10.63 -17.42
C VAL A 673 -29.54 -10.55 -16.24
N ILE A 674 -29.58 -9.42 -15.54
CA ILE A 674 -30.48 -9.19 -14.41
C ILE A 674 -31.95 -9.38 -14.81
N LYS A 675 -32.38 -8.77 -15.92
CA LYS A 675 -33.76 -8.88 -16.43
C LYS A 675 -34.10 -10.30 -16.86
N LYS A 676 -33.18 -11.02 -17.49
CA LYS A 676 -33.36 -12.42 -17.89
C LYS A 676 -33.57 -13.34 -16.68
N LEU A 677 -32.86 -13.05 -15.59
CA LEU A 677 -32.90 -13.84 -14.35
C LEU A 677 -34.01 -13.42 -13.38
N ASP A 678 -34.78 -12.38 -13.72
CA ASP A 678 -35.80 -11.78 -12.86
C ASP A 678 -35.25 -11.41 -11.47
N LEU A 679 -34.08 -10.76 -11.47
CA LEU A 679 -33.38 -10.32 -10.25
C LEU A 679 -33.66 -8.84 -9.96
N SER A 680 -33.71 -8.51 -8.68
CA SER A 680 -33.83 -7.13 -8.22
C SER A 680 -32.50 -6.39 -8.37
N GLN A 681 -32.56 -5.19 -8.93
CA GLN A 681 -31.43 -4.27 -9.09
C GLN A 681 -31.92 -2.83 -8.91
N PRO A 682 -31.09 -1.90 -8.39
CA PRO A 682 -31.45 -0.48 -8.37
C PRO A 682 -31.75 0.03 -9.78
N PHE A 683 -32.86 0.75 -9.95
CA PHE A 683 -33.23 1.33 -11.24
C PHE A 683 -32.21 2.41 -11.63
N GLY A 684 -31.70 2.36 -12.86
CA GLY A 684 -30.75 3.35 -13.36
C GLY A 684 -30.59 3.32 -14.87
N LYS A 685 -30.07 4.41 -15.42
CA LYS A 685 -29.78 4.58 -16.86
C LYS A 685 -28.42 5.22 -17.09
N THR A 686 -27.95 5.15 -18.32
CA THR A 686 -26.71 5.78 -18.77
C THR A 686 -26.97 7.17 -19.36
N ALA A 687 -26.01 8.07 -19.17
CA ALA A 687 -25.98 9.38 -19.80
C ALA A 687 -24.56 9.72 -20.27
N THR A 688 -24.44 10.32 -21.44
CA THR A 688 -23.16 10.79 -22.00
C THR A 688 -23.06 12.32 -22.02
N THR A 689 -24.17 13.02 -21.77
CA THR A 689 -24.22 14.49 -21.76
C THR A 689 -24.93 15.00 -20.50
N VAL A 690 -24.62 16.23 -20.09
CA VAL A 690 -25.27 16.88 -18.95
C VAL A 690 -26.81 16.91 -19.12
N THR A 691 -27.29 17.27 -20.31
CA THR A 691 -28.74 17.34 -20.58
C THR A 691 -29.42 15.98 -20.46
N GLN A 692 -28.79 14.92 -20.99
CA GLN A 692 -29.29 13.56 -20.84
C GLN A 692 -29.28 13.11 -19.38
N ALA A 693 -28.21 13.42 -18.63
CA ALA A 693 -28.08 13.08 -17.23
C ALA A 693 -29.20 13.71 -16.38
N LEU A 694 -29.50 14.99 -16.61
CA LEU A 694 -30.58 15.69 -15.92
C LEU A 694 -31.96 15.08 -16.25
N SER A 695 -32.20 14.69 -17.51
CA SER A 695 -33.45 14.03 -17.89
C SER A 695 -33.59 12.64 -17.25
N VAL A 696 -32.51 11.87 -17.19
CA VAL A 696 -32.48 10.57 -16.52
C VAL A 696 -32.73 10.74 -15.02
N ALA A 697 -32.14 11.74 -14.40
CA ALA A 697 -32.30 12.01 -12.97
C ALA A 697 -33.74 12.37 -12.58
N GLU A 698 -34.47 13.08 -13.44
CA GLU A 698 -35.90 13.37 -13.24
C GLU A 698 -36.77 12.11 -13.33
N GLU A 699 -36.36 11.12 -14.15
CA GLU A 699 -37.06 9.85 -14.28
C GLU A 699 -36.75 8.88 -13.13
N VAL A 700 -35.49 8.79 -12.70
CA VAL A 700 -35.05 7.90 -11.62
C VAL A 700 -35.45 8.43 -10.24
N GLY A 701 -35.36 9.76 -10.04
CA GLY A 701 -35.67 10.43 -8.77
C GLY A 701 -34.48 10.47 -7.80
N TYR A 702 -34.29 11.61 -7.12
CA TYR A 702 -33.23 11.80 -6.14
C TYR A 702 -33.53 11.13 -4.78
N PRO A 703 -32.50 10.72 -4.02
CA PRO A 703 -31.06 10.80 -4.31
C PRO A 703 -30.58 9.76 -5.34
N LEU A 704 -29.49 10.09 -6.04
CA LEU A 704 -28.90 9.26 -7.10
C LEU A 704 -27.46 8.90 -6.79
N LEU A 705 -27.03 7.70 -7.18
CA LEU A 705 -25.64 7.29 -7.20
C LEU A 705 -25.11 7.42 -8.62
N ILE A 706 -24.08 8.23 -8.80
CA ILE A 706 -23.44 8.47 -10.09
C ILE A 706 -22.16 7.66 -10.18
N ARG A 707 -22.00 6.88 -11.26
CA ARG A 707 -20.86 5.97 -11.45
C ARG A 707 -20.26 6.06 -12.85
N PRO A 708 -18.96 6.31 -13.00
CA PRO A 708 -18.27 6.12 -14.27
C PRO A 708 -18.23 4.63 -14.66
N SER A 709 -18.18 4.32 -15.94
CA SER A 709 -17.99 2.94 -16.42
C SER A 709 -16.49 2.54 -16.37
N TYR A 710 -16.19 1.23 -16.24
CA TYR A 710 -14.82 0.65 -16.24
C TYR A 710 -13.87 1.20 -15.17
N VAL A 711 -14.36 1.40 -13.94
CA VAL A 711 -13.55 1.85 -12.80
C VAL A 711 -13.63 0.89 -11.61
N LEU A 712 -12.55 0.86 -10.83
CA LEU A 712 -12.46 0.10 -9.57
C LEU A 712 -12.39 1.02 -8.37
N GLY A 713 -12.75 0.47 -7.21
CA GLY A 713 -12.59 1.17 -5.94
C GLY A 713 -13.47 2.43 -5.85
N GLY A 714 -14.56 2.46 -6.61
CA GLY A 714 -15.51 3.56 -6.65
C GLY A 714 -14.97 4.85 -7.26
N ARG A 715 -13.96 4.79 -8.14
CA ARG A 715 -13.29 6.00 -8.65
C ARG A 715 -14.29 6.99 -9.25
N ALA A 716 -14.25 8.23 -8.76
CA ALA A 716 -15.16 9.31 -9.16
C ALA A 716 -16.67 8.98 -9.07
N MET A 717 -17.06 8.04 -8.19
CA MET A 717 -18.47 7.84 -7.83
C MET A 717 -18.93 8.93 -6.85
N GLU A 718 -20.16 9.40 -6.98
CA GLU A 718 -20.71 10.44 -6.10
C GLU A 718 -22.20 10.22 -5.84
N ILE A 719 -22.67 10.52 -4.63
CA ILE A 719 -24.10 10.52 -4.29
C ILE A 719 -24.60 11.94 -4.44
N VAL A 720 -25.49 12.16 -5.41
CA VAL A 720 -26.09 13.47 -5.68
C VAL A 720 -27.51 13.53 -5.14
N THR A 721 -27.85 14.62 -4.48
CA THR A 721 -29.15 14.75 -3.78
C THR A 721 -30.09 15.72 -4.45
N ASN A 722 -29.58 16.56 -5.34
CA ASN A 722 -30.37 17.53 -6.08
C ASN A 722 -29.81 17.78 -7.50
N ARG A 723 -30.56 18.56 -8.29
CA ARG A 723 -30.26 18.88 -9.68
C ARG A 723 -28.93 19.63 -9.87
N GLN A 724 -28.58 20.50 -8.92
CA GLN A 724 -27.38 21.31 -9.00
C GLN A 724 -26.14 20.43 -8.83
N ASP A 725 -26.13 19.55 -7.83
CA ASP A 725 -25.05 18.58 -7.56
C ASP A 725 -24.71 17.78 -8.83
N LEU A 726 -25.74 17.25 -9.50
CA LEU A 726 -25.57 16.45 -10.71
C LEU A 726 -24.99 17.27 -11.87
N SER A 727 -25.42 18.52 -12.04
CA SER A 727 -24.90 19.42 -13.07
C SER A 727 -23.41 19.68 -12.87
N ASP A 728 -23.00 19.94 -11.63
CA ASP A 728 -21.63 20.26 -11.29
C ASP A 728 -20.72 19.03 -11.32
N TYR A 729 -21.23 17.86 -10.91
CA TYR A 729 -20.57 16.58 -11.16
C TYR A 729 -20.32 16.36 -12.66
N MET A 730 -21.35 16.46 -13.51
CA MET A 730 -21.20 16.16 -14.94
C MET A 730 -20.24 17.12 -15.64
N LYS A 731 -20.18 18.40 -15.26
CA LYS A 731 -19.18 19.35 -15.80
C LYS A 731 -17.74 18.97 -15.43
N ARG A 732 -17.53 18.39 -14.24
CA ARG A 732 -16.22 17.85 -13.80
C ARG A 732 -15.91 16.53 -14.52
N ALA A 733 -16.86 15.59 -14.52
CA ALA A 733 -16.69 14.22 -15.02
C ALA A 733 -16.48 14.13 -16.54
N VAL A 734 -17.16 14.98 -17.34
CA VAL A 734 -17.01 15.01 -18.81
C VAL A 734 -15.58 15.37 -19.23
N LYS A 735 -14.79 16.05 -18.38
CA LYS A 735 -13.36 16.31 -18.65
C LYS A 735 -12.46 15.08 -18.41
N VAL A 736 -12.88 14.13 -17.58
CA VAL A 736 -12.08 12.98 -17.12
C VAL A 736 -12.28 11.75 -18.01
N SER A 737 -13.46 11.57 -18.61
CA SER A 737 -13.75 10.46 -19.52
C SER A 737 -14.62 10.92 -20.69
N LEU A 738 -13.97 11.24 -21.82
CA LEU A 738 -14.66 11.65 -23.06
C LEU A 738 -15.31 10.48 -23.81
N LYS A 739 -14.96 9.22 -23.49
CA LYS A 739 -15.32 8.03 -24.29
C LYS A 739 -16.31 7.08 -23.62
N HIS A 740 -16.59 7.21 -22.32
CA HIS A 740 -17.44 6.26 -21.60
C HIS A 740 -18.66 6.92 -20.96
N PRO A 741 -19.84 6.28 -21.00
CA PRO A 741 -21.05 6.80 -20.38
C PRO A 741 -20.96 6.82 -18.84
N VAL A 742 -21.69 7.76 -18.24
CA VAL A 742 -21.90 7.86 -16.79
C VAL A 742 -23.22 7.16 -16.43
N LEU A 743 -23.19 6.32 -15.41
CA LEU A 743 -24.33 5.60 -14.86
C LEU A 743 -25.01 6.46 -13.80
N ILE A 744 -26.34 6.50 -13.83
CA ILE A 744 -27.18 7.23 -12.89
C ILE A 744 -28.18 6.25 -12.31
N ASP A 745 -27.92 5.77 -11.10
CA ASP A 745 -28.75 4.80 -10.40
C ASP A 745 -29.52 5.45 -9.24
N SER A 746 -30.69 4.90 -8.92
CA SER A 746 -31.41 5.23 -7.70
C SER A 746 -30.56 4.83 -6.49
N TYR A 747 -30.35 5.76 -5.57
CA TYR A 747 -29.63 5.46 -4.33
C TYR A 747 -30.58 4.83 -3.31
N LEU A 748 -30.48 3.51 -3.16
CA LEU A 748 -31.23 2.77 -2.15
C LEU A 748 -30.54 2.87 -0.79
N THR A 749 -31.23 3.41 0.21
CA THR A 749 -30.71 3.45 1.58
C THR A 749 -30.95 2.11 2.26
N GLY A 750 -29.89 1.35 2.54
CA GLY A 750 -30.01 0.00 3.10
C GLY A 750 -28.68 -0.54 3.61
N ARG A 751 -28.70 -1.72 4.25
CA ARG A 751 -27.47 -2.42 4.64
C ARG A 751 -26.79 -2.95 3.40
N GLU A 752 -25.46 -2.99 3.40
CA GLU A 752 -24.70 -3.63 2.33
C GLU A 752 -24.20 -5.00 2.79
N ALA A 753 -24.15 -5.95 1.87
CA ALA A 753 -23.60 -7.27 2.11
C ALA A 753 -23.04 -7.85 0.82
N GLU A 754 -22.11 -8.79 0.95
CA GLU A 754 -21.48 -9.42 -0.21
C GLU A 754 -21.29 -10.92 -0.04
N ILE A 755 -21.19 -11.60 -1.18
CA ILE A 755 -20.95 -13.03 -1.28
C ILE A 755 -19.77 -13.25 -2.22
N ASP A 756 -18.71 -13.84 -1.69
CA ASP A 756 -17.72 -14.53 -2.51
C ASP A 756 -18.20 -15.96 -2.76
N LEU A 757 -18.07 -16.44 -3.98
CA LEU A 757 -18.39 -17.82 -4.35
C LEU A 757 -17.34 -18.40 -5.30
N LEU A 758 -17.32 -19.74 -5.35
CA LEU A 758 -16.48 -20.51 -6.24
C LEU A 758 -17.35 -21.46 -7.07
N SER A 759 -17.12 -21.50 -8.38
CA SER A 759 -17.90 -22.30 -9.34
C SER A 759 -16.99 -23.07 -10.30
N ASP A 760 -17.33 -24.33 -10.60
CA ASP A 760 -16.74 -25.11 -11.71
C ASP A 760 -17.66 -25.18 -12.95
N GLY A 761 -18.71 -24.34 -12.97
CA GLY A 761 -19.76 -24.33 -13.98
C GLY A 761 -20.92 -25.29 -13.69
N GLN A 762 -20.77 -26.22 -12.74
CA GLN A 762 -21.81 -27.17 -12.34
C GLN A 762 -22.12 -27.07 -10.84
N THR A 763 -21.06 -27.13 -10.03
CA THR A 763 -21.05 -27.02 -8.58
C THR A 763 -20.69 -25.60 -8.18
N ILE A 764 -21.48 -25.00 -7.30
CA ILE A 764 -21.26 -23.62 -6.82
C ILE A 764 -21.22 -23.64 -5.30
N ILE A 765 -20.08 -23.28 -4.71
CA ILE A 765 -19.91 -23.20 -3.26
C ILE A 765 -19.89 -21.75 -2.80
N VAL A 766 -20.60 -21.48 -1.72
CA VAL A 766 -20.55 -20.19 -1.02
C VAL A 766 -19.91 -20.41 0.36
N PRO A 767 -18.68 -19.95 0.62
CA PRO A 767 -18.03 -20.06 1.93
C PRO A 767 -18.79 -19.33 3.05
N GLY A 768 -19.42 -18.19 2.73
CA GLY A 768 -20.09 -17.36 3.71
C GLY A 768 -20.75 -16.13 3.11
N ILE A 769 -21.67 -15.54 3.87
CA ILE A 769 -22.25 -14.21 3.59
C ILE A 769 -21.57 -13.22 4.53
N MET A 770 -21.05 -12.13 3.95
CA MET A 770 -20.38 -11.06 4.66
C MET A 770 -21.31 -9.86 4.76
N GLU A 771 -21.58 -9.39 5.97
CA GLU A 771 -22.46 -8.24 6.24
C GLU A 771 -21.63 -7.01 6.59
N HIS A 772 -21.88 -5.87 5.95
CA HIS A 772 -21.20 -4.61 6.28
C HIS A 772 -21.80 -3.96 7.53
N ILE A 773 -20.97 -3.29 8.32
CA ILE A 773 -21.42 -2.44 9.42
C ILE A 773 -22.00 -1.15 8.86
N GLU A 774 -21.26 -0.47 7.99
CA GLU A 774 -21.70 0.72 7.30
C GLU A 774 -22.81 0.39 6.29
N ARG A 775 -23.83 1.24 6.23
CA ARG A 775 -24.86 1.17 5.19
C ARG A 775 -24.29 1.48 3.81
N ALA A 776 -25.02 1.07 2.77
CA ALA A 776 -24.69 1.38 1.38
C ALA A 776 -24.45 2.89 1.21
N GLY A 777 -23.43 3.23 0.41
CA GLY A 777 -22.94 4.60 0.24
C GLY A 777 -21.55 4.84 0.84
N VAL A 778 -21.07 3.94 1.71
CA VAL A 778 -19.64 3.77 2.00
C VAL A 778 -19.14 2.59 1.18
N HIS A 779 -18.07 2.79 0.41
CA HIS A 779 -17.51 1.75 -0.45
C HIS A 779 -17.13 0.49 0.34
N SER A 780 -17.40 -0.70 -0.18
CA SER A 780 -17.11 -2.00 0.47
C SER A 780 -15.67 -2.15 1.00
N GLY A 781 -14.69 -1.60 0.29
CA GLY A 781 -13.29 -1.54 0.73
C GLY A 781 -13.00 -0.65 1.95
N ASP A 782 -13.88 0.31 2.25
CA ASP A 782 -13.81 1.23 3.40
C ASP A 782 -14.83 0.90 4.49
N SER A 783 -15.60 -0.18 4.29
CA SER A 783 -16.57 -0.67 5.26
C SER A 783 -15.94 -1.75 6.14
N MET A 784 -16.34 -1.79 7.41
CA MET A 784 -16.14 -2.96 8.25
C MET A 784 -17.08 -4.06 7.78
N SER A 785 -16.61 -5.30 7.76
CA SER A 785 -17.38 -6.45 7.29
C SER A 785 -17.36 -7.58 8.31
N VAL A 786 -18.48 -8.28 8.46
CA VAL A 786 -18.70 -9.28 9.50
C VAL A 786 -19.09 -10.61 8.89
N TYR A 787 -18.38 -11.66 9.30
CA TYR A 787 -18.72 -13.05 9.00
C TYR A 787 -18.85 -13.87 10.31
N PRO A 788 -19.87 -14.73 10.45
CA PRO A 788 -21.08 -14.77 9.63
C PRO A 788 -21.94 -13.52 9.83
N SER A 789 -22.89 -13.27 8.92
CA SER A 789 -23.86 -12.17 9.05
C SER A 789 -24.59 -12.22 10.41
N GLN A 790 -24.83 -11.06 11.01
CA GLN A 790 -25.34 -10.92 12.39
C GLN A 790 -26.77 -10.40 12.45
N TYR A 791 -27.17 -9.54 11.51
CA TYR A 791 -28.47 -8.89 11.50
C TYR A 791 -29.33 -9.23 10.28
N LEU A 792 -28.78 -9.91 9.27
CA LEU A 792 -29.53 -10.33 8.09
C LEU A 792 -30.50 -11.47 8.40
N ASP A 793 -31.77 -11.25 8.10
CA ASP A 793 -32.81 -12.27 8.21
C ASP A 793 -32.59 -13.43 7.22
N GLN A 794 -33.05 -14.62 7.61
CA GLN A 794 -32.91 -15.84 6.82
C GLN A 794 -33.48 -15.70 5.40
N ASN A 795 -34.64 -15.03 5.25
CA ASN A 795 -35.24 -14.78 3.93
C ASN A 795 -34.36 -13.90 3.03
N VAL A 796 -33.65 -12.91 3.60
CA VAL A 796 -32.74 -12.05 2.84
C VAL A 796 -31.50 -12.84 2.42
N GLN A 797 -30.94 -13.66 3.32
CA GLN A 797 -29.82 -14.54 3.01
C GLN A 797 -30.19 -15.52 1.87
N GLU A 798 -31.40 -16.08 1.88
CA GLU A 798 -31.90 -16.97 0.82
C GLU A 798 -32.05 -16.25 -0.52
N GLN A 799 -32.56 -15.02 -0.54
CA GLN A 799 -32.62 -14.20 -1.75
C GLN A 799 -31.23 -13.93 -2.33
N MET A 800 -30.27 -13.55 -1.48
CA MET A 800 -28.90 -13.29 -1.91
C MET A 800 -28.24 -14.54 -2.49
N LEU A 801 -28.42 -15.69 -1.83
CA LEU A 801 -27.92 -16.96 -2.34
C LEU A 801 -28.55 -17.29 -3.69
N ASP A 802 -29.88 -17.30 -3.81
CA ASP A 802 -30.57 -17.61 -5.07
C ASP A 802 -30.08 -16.71 -6.22
N ALA A 803 -29.96 -15.40 -5.99
CA ALA A 803 -29.39 -14.47 -6.94
C ALA A 803 -27.96 -14.84 -7.33
N ALA A 804 -27.09 -15.10 -6.36
CA ALA A 804 -25.70 -15.47 -6.60
C ALA A 804 -25.56 -16.79 -7.39
N PHE A 805 -26.38 -17.81 -7.10
CA PHE A 805 -26.42 -19.07 -7.84
C PHE A 805 -26.91 -18.88 -9.28
N LYS A 806 -27.95 -18.07 -9.49
CA LYS A 806 -28.47 -17.74 -10.83
C LYS A 806 -27.43 -17.00 -11.66
N LEU A 807 -26.78 -15.99 -11.07
CA LEU A 807 -25.72 -15.21 -11.71
C LEU A 807 -24.53 -16.07 -12.11
N ALA A 808 -24.04 -16.93 -11.20
CA ALA A 808 -22.90 -17.81 -11.47
C ALA A 808 -23.15 -18.74 -12.66
N LYS A 809 -24.39 -19.24 -12.80
CA LYS A 809 -24.79 -20.10 -13.93
C LYS A 809 -24.91 -19.32 -15.24
N GLU A 810 -25.53 -18.14 -15.20
CA GLU A 810 -25.77 -17.31 -16.40
C GLU A 810 -24.50 -16.67 -16.96
N LEU A 811 -23.54 -16.37 -16.08
CA LEU A 811 -22.22 -15.86 -16.43
C LEU A 811 -21.19 -16.99 -16.60
N HIS A 812 -21.63 -18.25 -16.58
CA HIS A 812 -20.78 -19.44 -16.78
C HIS A 812 -19.47 -19.39 -15.97
N THR A 813 -19.56 -18.98 -14.71
CA THR A 813 -18.39 -18.72 -13.86
C THR A 813 -17.57 -20.00 -13.68
N ILE A 814 -16.27 -19.91 -13.98
CA ILE A 814 -15.26 -20.95 -13.71
C ILE A 814 -14.13 -20.32 -12.89
N GLY A 815 -14.09 -20.62 -11.60
CA GLY A 815 -13.27 -19.93 -10.62
C GLY A 815 -14.13 -19.06 -9.70
N LEU A 816 -13.59 -17.91 -9.27
CA LEU A 816 -14.21 -17.04 -8.27
C LEU A 816 -15.21 -16.06 -8.89
N MET A 817 -16.22 -15.70 -8.11
CA MET A 817 -17.08 -14.56 -8.37
C MET A 817 -17.51 -13.92 -7.06
N ASN A 818 -17.52 -12.60 -7.02
CA ASN A 818 -18.05 -11.80 -5.93
C ASN A 818 -19.35 -11.12 -6.37
N VAL A 819 -20.35 -11.08 -5.50
CA VAL A 819 -21.64 -10.41 -5.74
C VAL A 819 -21.93 -9.49 -4.56
N GLN A 820 -22.19 -8.21 -4.85
CA GLN A 820 -22.53 -7.20 -3.84
C GLN A 820 -24.01 -6.88 -3.88
N PHE A 821 -24.59 -6.67 -2.70
CA PHE A 821 -26.01 -6.44 -2.50
C PHE A 821 -26.27 -5.24 -1.61
N VAL A 822 -27.36 -4.51 -1.89
CA VAL A 822 -27.99 -3.60 -0.94
C VAL A 822 -29.31 -4.21 -0.48
N ILE A 823 -29.52 -4.24 0.84
CA ILE A 823 -30.71 -4.76 1.48
C ILE A 823 -31.59 -3.56 1.84
N HIS A 824 -32.67 -3.39 1.10
CA HIS A 824 -33.66 -2.32 1.29
C HIS A 824 -35.03 -2.96 1.53
N GLU A 825 -35.69 -2.60 2.63
CA GLU A 825 -37.03 -3.10 2.98
C GLU A 825 -37.16 -4.64 2.90
N GLN A 826 -36.17 -5.38 3.45
CA GLN A 826 -36.12 -6.85 3.44
C GLN A 826 -35.99 -7.52 2.07
N GLN A 827 -35.58 -6.76 1.06
CA GLN A 827 -35.31 -7.24 -0.28
C GLN A 827 -33.84 -7.02 -0.65
N ALA A 828 -33.20 -8.04 -1.23
CA ALA A 828 -31.82 -7.99 -1.68
C ALA A 828 -31.74 -7.51 -3.14
N TYR A 829 -31.08 -6.37 -3.37
CA TYR A 829 -30.85 -5.79 -4.69
C TYR A 829 -29.40 -5.98 -5.09
N VAL A 830 -29.15 -6.55 -6.27
CA VAL A 830 -27.79 -6.74 -6.81
C VAL A 830 -27.21 -5.39 -7.23
N ILE A 831 -26.05 -5.03 -6.68
CA ILE A 831 -25.31 -3.81 -7.02
C ILE A 831 -24.39 -4.07 -8.21
N GLU A 832 -23.47 -5.04 -8.03
CA GLU A 832 -22.45 -5.42 -9.01
C GLU A 832 -22.03 -6.88 -8.84
N VAL A 833 -21.42 -7.42 -9.90
CA VAL A 833 -20.87 -8.78 -9.94
C VAL A 833 -19.48 -8.71 -10.50
N ASN A 834 -18.53 -9.33 -9.81
CA ASN A 834 -17.12 -9.36 -10.17
C ASN A 834 -16.67 -10.83 -10.35
N PRO A 835 -16.66 -11.40 -11.57
CA PRO A 835 -16.26 -12.79 -11.84
C PRO A 835 -14.73 -12.97 -11.82
N ARG A 836 -14.12 -12.54 -10.72
CA ARG A 836 -12.68 -12.55 -10.44
C ARG A 836 -12.45 -12.59 -8.92
N ALA A 837 -11.18 -12.64 -8.49
CA ALA A 837 -10.88 -12.46 -7.08
C ALA A 837 -11.32 -11.08 -6.58
N SER A 838 -11.98 -11.07 -5.42
CA SER A 838 -12.27 -9.87 -4.64
C SER A 838 -11.15 -9.62 -3.64
N ARG A 839 -11.12 -8.41 -3.07
CA ARG A 839 -10.21 -8.09 -1.95
C ARG A 839 -10.58 -8.83 -0.67
N THR A 840 -11.83 -9.28 -0.51
CA THR A 840 -12.28 -10.01 0.67
C THR A 840 -11.95 -11.50 0.63
N LEU A 841 -11.40 -11.98 -0.50
CA LEU A 841 -10.93 -13.35 -0.68
C LEU A 841 -10.00 -13.85 0.43
N PRO A 842 -8.93 -13.13 0.85
CA PRO A 842 -8.05 -13.62 1.92
C PRO A 842 -8.78 -13.70 3.26
N PHE A 843 -9.55 -12.66 3.61
CA PHE A 843 -10.34 -12.59 4.84
C PHE A 843 -11.31 -13.78 4.94
N ILE A 844 -12.14 -14.03 3.91
CA ILE A 844 -13.10 -15.12 3.95
C ILE A 844 -12.41 -16.49 3.88
N SER A 845 -11.29 -16.62 3.16
CA SER A 845 -10.48 -17.84 3.13
C SER A 845 -9.97 -18.21 4.53
N LYS A 846 -9.47 -17.22 5.28
CA LYS A 846 -8.98 -17.39 6.66
C LYS A 846 -10.12 -17.62 7.65
N ALA A 847 -11.22 -16.88 7.52
CA ALA A 847 -12.38 -17.03 8.39
C ALA A 847 -13.03 -18.41 8.23
N THR A 848 -13.06 -18.96 7.02
CA THR A 848 -13.72 -20.24 6.71
C THR A 848 -12.78 -21.44 6.67
N ASP A 849 -11.46 -21.23 6.77
CA ASP A 849 -10.43 -22.26 6.63
C ASP A 849 -10.55 -23.00 5.28
N LEU A 850 -10.79 -22.23 4.22
CA LEU A 850 -10.97 -22.72 2.86
C LEU A 850 -10.00 -22.00 1.94
N PRO A 851 -9.05 -22.70 1.28
CA PRO A 851 -8.06 -22.06 0.41
C PRO A 851 -8.67 -21.74 -0.96
N LEU A 852 -9.57 -20.75 -1.00
CA LEU A 852 -10.41 -20.43 -2.17
C LEU A 852 -9.59 -20.16 -3.43
N ALA A 853 -8.49 -19.42 -3.35
CA ALA A 853 -7.60 -19.18 -4.49
C ALA A 853 -6.99 -20.48 -5.04
N GLN A 854 -6.60 -21.43 -4.18
CA GLN A 854 -6.08 -22.73 -4.63
C GLN A 854 -7.17 -23.55 -5.30
N LEU A 855 -8.37 -23.61 -4.71
CA LEU A 855 -9.50 -24.34 -5.29
C LEU A 855 -9.96 -23.73 -6.62
N ALA A 856 -10.02 -22.41 -6.71
CA ALA A 856 -10.31 -21.68 -7.95
C ALA A 856 -9.34 -22.05 -9.05
N THR A 857 -8.04 -22.07 -8.74
CA THR A 857 -7.00 -22.44 -9.70
C THR A 857 -7.18 -23.88 -10.21
N ARG A 858 -7.45 -24.84 -9.31
CA ARG A 858 -7.68 -26.24 -9.70
C ARG A 858 -8.87 -26.39 -10.64
N VAL A 859 -9.94 -25.65 -10.38
CA VAL A 859 -11.12 -25.60 -11.25
C VAL A 859 -10.80 -24.95 -12.60
N MET A 860 -10.02 -23.87 -12.63
CA MET A 860 -9.53 -23.26 -13.87
C MET A 860 -8.67 -24.23 -14.70
N LEU A 861 -8.00 -25.19 -14.05
CA LEU A 861 -7.24 -26.27 -14.68
C LEU A 861 -8.08 -27.50 -15.05
N GLY A 862 -9.38 -27.49 -14.75
CA GLY A 862 -10.35 -28.50 -15.18
C GLY A 862 -10.77 -29.52 -14.13
N GLU A 863 -10.34 -29.40 -12.87
CA GLU A 863 -10.87 -30.24 -11.78
C GLU A 863 -12.30 -29.84 -11.41
N LYS A 864 -13.13 -30.82 -11.02
CA LYS A 864 -14.50 -30.58 -10.55
C LYS A 864 -14.55 -30.52 -9.04
N LEU A 865 -15.29 -29.55 -8.50
CA LEU A 865 -15.49 -29.40 -7.06
C LEU A 865 -16.20 -30.60 -6.44
N ALA A 866 -17.11 -31.25 -7.20
CA ALA A 866 -17.79 -32.46 -6.77
C ALA A 866 -16.81 -33.61 -6.46
N ASP A 867 -15.74 -33.74 -7.25
CA ASP A 867 -14.71 -34.77 -7.05
C ASP A 867 -13.83 -34.48 -5.82
N LEU A 868 -13.82 -33.22 -5.37
CA LEU A 868 -13.19 -32.77 -4.13
C LEU A 868 -14.09 -32.90 -2.90
N GLY A 869 -15.30 -33.45 -3.07
CA GLY A 869 -16.27 -33.67 -2.00
C GLY A 869 -17.19 -32.49 -1.71
N PHE A 870 -17.16 -31.44 -2.54
CA PHE A 870 -18.06 -30.30 -2.39
C PHE A 870 -19.43 -30.56 -3.03
N LYS A 871 -20.44 -29.85 -2.53
CA LYS A 871 -21.79 -29.81 -3.08
C LYS A 871 -22.24 -28.36 -3.20
N SER A 872 -23.11 -28.09 -4.16
CA SER A 872 -23.65 -26.75 -4.32
C SER A 872 -24.40 -26.29 -3.07
N GLY A 873 -24.08 -25.10 -2.56
CA GLY A 873 -24.73 -24.56 -1.37
C GLY A 873 -23.86 -23.59 -0.57
N LEU A 874 -24.48 -22.99 0.44
CA LEU A 874 -23.80 -22.27 1.51
C LEU A 874 -23.14 -23.27 2.46
N MET A 875 -21.85 -23.06 2.74
CA MET A 875 -21.12 -23.84 3.73
C MET A 875 -21.61 -23.54 5.14
N ALA A 876 -21.53 -24.52 6.04
CA ALA A 876 -21.92 -24.33 7.43
C ALA A 876 -21.06 -23.22 8.07
N PRO A 877 -21.68 -22.21 8.72
CA PRO A 877 -20.94 -21.11 9.31
C PRO A 877 -20.06 -21.60 10.46
N LYS A 878 -18.90 -20.97 10.64
CA LYS A 878 -18.05 -21.21 11.80
C LYS A 878 -18.72 -20.70 13.09
N LYS A 879 -18.26 -21.21 14.23
CA LYS A 879 -18.77 -20.83 15.56
C LYS A 879 -18.28 -19.47 16.06
N LEU A 880 -17.22 -18.94 15.46
CA LEU A 880 -16.62 -17.66 15.82
C LEU A 880 -17.17 -16.55 14.93
N VAL A 881 -17.09 -15.32 15.43
CA VAL A 881 -17.38 -14.10 14.67
C VAL A 881 -16.06 -13.47 14.26
N TYR A 882 -16.00 -13.08 13.01
CA TYR A 882 -14.85 -12.52 12.32
C TYR A 882 -15.25 -11.15 11.80
N VAL A 883 -14.47 -10.13 12.13
CA VAL A 883 -14.71 -8.75 11.71
C VAL A 883 -13.48 -8.26 10.96
N LYS A 884 -13.65 -7.89 9.70
CA LYS A 884 -12.68 -7.09 8.95
C LYS A 884 -12.91 -5.61 9.28
N ALA A 885 -11.83 -4.86 9.52
CA ALA A 885 -11.88 -3.40 9.59
C ALA A 885 -10.82 -2.77 8.66
N PRO A 886 -11.17 -1.69 7.93
CA PRO A 886 -10.24 -0.96 7.10
C PRO A 886 -9.30 -0.06 7.92
N VAL A 887 -8.14 0.23 7.37
CA VAL A 887 -7.15 1.16 7.93
C VAL A 887 -6.82 2.23 6.90
N PHE A 888 -6.67 3.45 7.37
CA PHE A 888 -6.48 4.64 6.54
C PHE A 888 -5.15 5.33 6.84
N SER A 889 -4.58 6.01 5.85
CA SER A 889 -3.32 6.77 5.97
C SER A 889 -3.53 8.29 5.79
N PHE A 890 -4.67 8.83 6.22
CA PHE A 890 -4.99 10.26 6.08
C PHE A 890 -3.97 11.19 6.77
N ASN A 891 -3.30 10.72 7.83
CA ASN A 891 -2.22 11.46 8.50
C ASN A 891 -0.98 11.69 7.62
N LYS A 892 -0.83 10.92 6.52
CA LYS A 892 0.24 11.04 5.52
C LYS A 892 -0.20 11.81 4.28
N LEU A 893 -1.50 12.06 4.13
CA LEU A 893 -2.08 12.73 2.96
C LEU A 893 -2.81 14.00 3.42
N PRO A 894 -2.07 15.06 3.79
CA PRO A 894 -2.68 16.30 4.22
C PRO A 894 -3.57 16.86 3.10
N LYS A 895 -4.61 17.59 3.49
CA LYS A 895 -5.69 18.09 2.63
C LYS A 895 -6.62 17.02 2.06
N VAL A 896 -6.30 15.73 2.05
CA VAL A 896 -7.29 14.71 1.64
C VAL A 896 -8.43 14.68 2.65
N ASP A 897 -9.68 14.77 2.15
CA ASP A 897 -10.84 14.65 3.03
C ASP A 897 -10.98 13.21 3.54
N SER A 898 -10.99 13.06 4.87
CA SER A 898 -11.16 11.80 5.58
C SER A 898 -12.61 11.35 5.74
N SER A 899 -13.58 12.07 5.16
CA SER A 899 -14.94 11.57 5.06
C SER A 899 -15.02 10.35 4.15
N LEU A 900 -15.72 9.31 4.61
CA LEU A 900 -16.02 8.12 3.83
C LEU A 900 -17.18 8.38 2.85
N GLY A 901 -17.16 7.66 1.72
CA GLY A 901 -18.14 7.77 0.66
C GLY A 901 -18.06 6.59 -0.32
N PRO A 902 -18.64 6.71 -1.52
CA PRO A 902 -18.68 5.62 -2.49
C PRO A 902 -17.31 5.35 -3.16
N GLU A 903 -16.33 6.23 -2.97
CA GLU A 903 -14.94 6.01 -3.41
C GLU A 903 -14.07 5.52 -2.24
N MET A 904 -13.34 4.41 -2.46
CA MET A 904 -12.48 3.76 -1.47
C MET A 904 -11.25 4.61 -1.11
N LYS A 905 -10.86 4.69 0.16
CA LYS A 905 -9.71 5.47 0.64
C LYS A 905 -8.76 4.67 1.54
N SER A 906 -9.15 3.49 1.99
CA SER A 906 -8.34 2.64 2.85
C SER A 906 -7.09 2.11 2.15
N THR A 907 -6.01 1.96 2.91
CA THR A 907 -4.70 1.47 2.45
C THR A 907 -4.46 0.01 2.85
N GLY A 908 -5.16 -0.49 3.86
CA GLY A 908 -5.04 -1.87 4.33
C GLY A 908 -6.22 -2.29 5.21
N GLU A 909 -6.11 -3.48 5.79
CA GLU A 909 -7.15 -4.06 6.63
C GLU A 909 -6.60 -4.86 7.81
N VAL A 910 -7.45 -5.04 8.81
CA VAL A 910 -7.20 -5.89 9.99
C VAL A 910 -8.37 -6.81 10.24
N MET A 911 -8.14 -7.87 11.00
CA MET A 911 -9.15 -8.85 11.37
C MET A 911 -9.23 -9.03 12.89
N GLY A 912 -10.44 -8.89 13.43
CA GLY A 912 -10.79 -9.21 14.80
C GLY A 912 -11.59 -10.51 14.85
N VAL A 913 -11.20 -11.42 15.75
CA VAL A 913 -11.85 -12.75 15.88
C VAL A 913 -12.20 -13.03 17.33
N ASP A 914 -13.46 -13.31 17.62
CA ASP A 914 -13.90 -13.76 18.95
C ASP A 914 -15.22 -14.55 18.89
N ARG A 915 -15.74 -14.98 20.04
CA ARG A 915 -17.01 -15.71 20.14
C ARG A 915 -18.25 -14.82 20.05
N SER A 916 -18.10 -13.51 20.27
CA SER A 916 -19.20 -12.55 20.17
C SER A 916 -18.80 -11.37 19.31
N LEU A 917 -19.79 -10.78 18.63
CA LEU A 917 -19.61 -9.62 17.77
C LEU A 917 -18.92 -8.46 18.50
N ALA A 918 -19.36 -8.12 19.72
CA ALA A 918 -18.77 -7.02 20.49
C ALA A 918 -17.27 -7.21 20.78
N LYS A 919 -16.82 -8.45 21.05
CA LYS A 919 -15.40 -8.73 21.28
C LYS A 919 -14.60 -8.77 19.99
N ALA A 920 -15.17 -9.29 18.90
CA ALA A 920 -14.54 -9.26 17.59
C ALA A 920 -14.39 -7.81 17.08
N LEU A 921 -15.42 -6.97 17.24
CA LEU A 921 -15.37 -5.53 16.97
C LEU A 921 -14.31 -4.84 17.83
N TYR A 922 -14.23 -5.13 19.13
CA TYR A 922 -13.19 -4.57 19.99
C TYR A 922 -11.78 -4.85 19.45
N LYS A 923 -11.52 -6.11 19.08
CA LYS A 923 -10.23 -6.49 18.47
C LYS A 923 -10.00 -5.75 17.15
N ALA A 924 -11.00 -5.68 16.28
CA ALA A 924 -10.89 -5.00 15.00
C ALA A 924 -10.58 -3.50 15.15
N PHE A 925 -11.29 -2.78 16.04
CA PHE A 925 -11.01 -1.38 16.33
C PHE A 925 -9.61 -1.16 16.90
N VAL A 926 -9.19 -1.96 17.88
CA VAL A 926 -7.85 -1.84 18.48
C VAL A 926 -6.77 -2.13 17.45
N ALA A 927 -6.95 -3.16 16.61
CA ALA A 927 -6.01 -3.49 15.53
C ALA A 927 -5.95 -2.40 14.45
N ALA A 928 -7.06 -1.69 14.20
CA ALA A 928 -7.11 -0.55 13.29
C ALA A 928 -6.54 0.76 13.89
N GLY A 929 -5.97 0.70 15.11
CA GLY A 929 -5.32 1.84 15.78
C GLY A 929 -6.24 2.68 16.67
N PHE A 930 -7.51 2.29 16.85
CA PHE A 930 -8.44 3.04 17.71
C PHE A 930 -8.11 2.86 19.19
N LYS A 931 -8.07 3.97 19.92
CA LYS A 931 -8.01 3.98 21.39
C LYS A 931 -9.42 3.89 21.97
N VAL A 932 -9.83 2.69 22.37
CA VAL A 932 -11.14 2.45 23.01
C VAL A 932 -11.06 2.82 24.50
N ARG A 933 -11.38 4.08 24.83
CA ARG A 933 -11.47 4.53 26.23
C ARG A 933 -12.84 4.19 26.81
N GLU A 934 -12.93 3.99 28.12
CA GLU A 934 -14.21 3.67 28.78
C GLU A 934 -15.01 4.92 29.17
N HIS A 935 -14.34 6.07 29.25
CA HIS A 935 -14.91 7.37 29.58
C HIS A 935 -14.13 8.48 28.86
N GLY A 936 -14.73 9.66 28.76
CA GLY A 936 -14.09 10.84 28.19
C GLY A 936 -15.10 11.81 27.59
N ASN A 937 -14.60 12.67 26.70
CA ASN A 937 -15.39 13.69 26.03
C ASN A 937 -15.55 13.34 24.55
N VAL A 938 -16.78 13.41 24.05
CA VAL A 938 -17.13 13.13 22.65
C VAL A 938 -17.68 14.37 21.98
N LEU A 939 -17.15 14.72 20.81
CA LEU A 939 -17.63 15.82 20.00
C LEU A 939 -18.65 15.33 18.96
N PHE A 940 -19.85 15.91 18.98
CA PHE A 940 -20.88 15.76 17.96
C PHE A 940 -20.96 17.01 17.08
N THR A 941 -20.70 16.85 15.79
CA THR A 941 -20.96 17.86 14.77
C THR A 941 -21.70 17.23 13.60
N ILE A 942 -23.04 17.38 13.63
CA ILE A 942 -23.97 16.53 12.87
C ILE A 942 -24.82 17.38 11.93
N ALA A 943 -24.87 16.96 10.65
CA ALA A 943 -25.77 17.54 9.67
C ALA A 943 -27.26 17.36 10.06
N ASP A 944 -28.11 18.32 9.68
CA ASP A 944 -29.50 18.38 10.14
C ASP A 944 -30.31 17.11 9.86
N ARG A 945 -30.07 16.46 8.71
CA ARG A 945 -30.71 15.19 8.32
C ARG A 945 -30.43 14.01 9.27
N ASP A 946 -29.24 14.01 9.88
CA ASP A 946 -28.73 12.89 10.68
C ASP A 946 -28.97 13.09 12.19
N LYS A 947 -29.46 14.26 12.61
CA LYS A 947 -29.64 14.63 14.02
C LYS A 947 -30.54 13.67 14.81
N LYS A 948 -31.63 13.21 14.21
CA LYS A 948 -32.57 12.27 14.87
C LYS A 948 -31.90 10.94 15.21
N GLU A 949 -31.09 10.42 14.29
CA GLU A 949 -30.32 9.19 14.50
C GLU A 949 -29.18 9.44 15.49
N ALA A 950 -28.44 10.54 15.35
CA ALA A 950 -27.37 10.90 16.27
C ALA A 950 -27.86 11.10 17.72
N LEU A 951 -29.11 11.53 17.94
CA LEU A 951 -29.70 11.67 19.28
C LEU A 951 -29.74 10.33 20.03
N THR A 952 -30.07 9.23 19.35
CA THR A 952 -30.15 7.91 20.00
C THR A 952 -28.76 7.44 20.42
N LEU A 953 -27.75 7.72 19.61
CA LEU A 953 -26.36 7.41 19.92
C LEU A 953 -25.80 8.32 21.03
N ALA A 954 -26.14 9.61 21.03
CA ALA A 954 -25.73 10.56 22.05
C ALA A 954 -26.28 10.18 23.44
N LYS A 955 -27.53 9.69 23.52
CA LYS A 955 -28.09 9.15 24.77
C LYS A 955 -27.29 7.97 25.30
N ARG A 956 -26.88 7.04 24.44
CA ARG A 956 -26.05 5.88 24.83
C ARG A 956 -24.68 6.30 25.36
N PHE A 957 -24.05 7.31 24.76
CA PHE A 957 -22.81 7.88 25.30
C PHE A 957 -23.02 8.52 26.68
N ASP A 958 -24.09 9.31 26.87
CA ASP A 958 -24.43 9.93 28.15
C ASP A 958 -24.69 8.88 29.25
N GLU A 959 -25.42 7.80 28.92
CA GLU A 959 -25.65 6.66 29.82
C GLU A 959 -24.36 5.95 30.25
N LEU A 960 -23.35 5.89 29.36
CA LEU A 960 -22.01 5.39 29.66
C LEU A 960 -21.14 6.38 30.45
N GLY A 961 -21.63 7.60 30.71
CA GLY A 961 -20.92 8.63 31.47
C GLY A 961 -19.95 9.47 30.64
N TYR A 962 -20.08 9.49 29.31
CA TYR A 962 -19.32 10.42 28.47
C TYR A 962 -19.88 11.84 28.58
N VAL A 963 -18.99 12.83 28.59
CA VAL A 963 -19.41 14.23 28.48
C VAL A 963 -19.60 14.58 27.02
N LEU A 964 -20.82 14.96 26.65
CA LEU A 964 -21.14 15.38 25.30
C LEU A 964 -20.65 16.81 25.05
N TRP A 965 -19.95 17.01 23.93
CA TRP A 965 -19.61 18.31 23.38
C TRP A 965 -20.22 18.42 21.98
N ALA A 966 -20.65 19.60 21.58
CA ALA A 966 -21.24 19.79 20.25
C ALA A 966 -21.02 21.20 19.67
N THR A 967 -21.04 21.30 18.34
CA THR A 967 -21.13 22.60 17.66
C THR A 967 -22.51 23.21 17.87
N ALA A 968 -22.64 24.55 17.82
CA ALA A 968 -23.84 25.30 18.20
C ALA A 968 -25.17 24.67 17.71
N GLY A 969 -25.28 24.41 16.40
CA GLY A 969 -26.52 23.84 15.82
C GLY A 969 -26.84 22.41 16.28
N THR A 970 -25.84 21.62 16.65
CA THR A 970 -26.03 20.28 17.21
C THR A 970 -26.31 20.36 18.71
N SER A 971 -25.64 21.27 19.43
CA SER A 971 -25.82 21.52 20.85
C SER A 971 -27.24 21.94 21.20
N SER A 972 -27.82 22.89 20.45
CA SER A 972 -29.21 23.34 20.66
C SER A 972 -30.19 22.18 20.53
N PHE A 973 -30.04 21.36 19.48
CA PHE A 973 -30.91 20.21 19.24
C PHE A 973 -30.81 19.14 20.35
N LEU A 974 -29.61 18.86 20.87
CA LEU A 974 -29.42 17.91 21.96
C LEU A 974 -30.00 18.43 23.29
N HIS A 975 -29.86 19.74 23.58
CA HIS A 975 -30.47 20.37 24.75
C HIS A 975 -32.00 20.35 24.71
N GLU A 976 -32.60 20.62 23.54
CA GLU A 976 -34.05 20.51 23.34
C GLU A 976 -34.57 19.09 23.63
N ASN A 977 -33.72 18.08 23.49
CA ASN A 977 -34.03 16.68 23.79
C ASN A 977 -33.50 16.23 25.17
N HIS A 978 -33.25 17.18 26.08
CA HIS A 978 -32.88 16.97 27.48
C HIS A 978 -31.53 16.27 27.73
N LEU A 979 -30.57 16.40 26.81
CA LEU A 979 -29.20 15.92 27.03
C LEU A 979 -28.27 17.03 27.56
N PRO A 980 -27.41 16.74 28.56
CA PRO A 980 -26.38 17.67 28.99
C PRO A 980 -25.24 17.70 27.96
N VAL A 981 -25.09 18.82 27.26
CA VAL A 981 -24.04 19.01 26.25
C VAL A 981 -23.29 20.32 26.47
N ARG A 982 -21.99 20.32 26.20
CA ARG A 982 -21.14 21.54 26.20
C ARG A 982 -20.99 22.06 24.78
N GLN A 983 -21.34 23.34 24.58
CA GLN A 983 -21.21 23.97 23.28
C GLN A 983 -19.76 24.42 23.01
N LEU A 984 -19.32 24.26 21.76
CA LEU A 984 -18.10 24.88 21.21
C LEU A 984 -18.45 25.96 20.19
N GLY A 985 -17.63 27.02 20.15
CA GLY A 985 -17.71 28.06 19.14
C GLY A 985 -17.19 27.61 17.78
N LYS A 986 -17.42 28.42 16.73
CA LYS A 986 -16.83 28.17 15.41
C LYS A 986 -15.34 28.46 15.40
N ILE A 987 -14.62 27.89 14.43
CA ILE A 987 -13.17 28.03 14.32
C ILE A 987 -12.77 29.50 14.12
N SER A 988 -13.52 30.25 13.32
CA SER A 988 -13.26 31.66 13.02
C SER A 988 -13.73 32.64 14.11
N GLU A 989 -14.55 32.20 15.06
CA GLU A 989 -15.29 33.10 15.97
C GLU A 989 -14.84 32.98 17.44
N ASP A 990 -14.24 31.85 17.84
CA ASP A 990 -13.93 31.58 19.25
C ASP A 990 -12.54 30.96 19.45
N GLN A 991 -11.87 31.34 20.53
CA GLN A 991 -10.62 30.72 20.97
C GLN A 991 -10.84 29.28 21.45
N LEU A 992 -12.00 28.99 22.05
CA LEU A 992 -12.39 27.62 22.41
C LEU A 992 -13.33 27.04 21.34
N ASN A 993 -12.72 26.39 20.36
CA ASN A 993 -13.39 25.75 19.24
C ASN A 993 -12.98 24.26 19.16
N PRO A 994 -13.58 23.45 18.29
CA PRO A 994 -13.22 22.03 18.15
C PRO A 994 -11.72 21.76 17.94
N VAL A 995 -11.05 22.54 17.09
CA VAL A 995 -9.62 22.35 16.76
C VAL A 995 -8.75 22.64 17.99
N THR A 996 -8.98 23.77 18.65
CA THR A 996 -8.21 24.12 19.86
C THR A 996 -8.51 23.19 21.03
N ALA A 997 -9.75 22.73 21.19
CA ALA A 997 -10.12 21.75 22.20
C ALA A 997 -9.43 20.38 21.98
N MET A 998 -9.30 19.92 20.74
CA MET A 998 -8.53 18.71 20.40
C MET A 998 -7.05 18.87 20.74
N ARG A 999 -6.43 19.99 20.31
CA ARG A 999 -5.02 20.29 20.61
C ARG A 999 -4.72 20.41 22.11
N GLN A 1000 -5.69 20.85 22.90
CA GLN A 1000 -5.60 20.91 24.37
C GLN A 1000 -5.88 19.57 25.06
N GLY A 1001 -6.12 18.48 24.30
CA GLY A 1001 -6.43 17.16 24.84
C GLY A 1001 -7.80 17.05 25.52
N LYS A 1002 -8.71 18.02 25.29
CA LYS A 1002 -10.04 18.03 25.91
C LYS A 1002 -11.02 17.07 25.26
N LEU A 1003 -10.75 16.56 24.05
CA LEU A 1003 -11.64 15.65 23.32
C LEU A 1003 -10.96 14.30 23.10
N GLN A 1004 -11.72 13.22 23.16
CA GLN A 1004 -11.22 11.85 22.97
C GLN A 1004 -11.86 11.16 21.76
N ILE A 1005 -13.07 11.57 21.35
CA ILE A 1005 -13.79 10.99 20.21
C ILE A 1005 -14.41 12.14 19.40
N VAL A 1006 -14.36 12.04 18.08
CA VAL A 1006 -14.99 13.00 17.16
C VAL A 1006 -15.96 12.27 16.26
N ILE A 1007 -17.21 12.71 16.26
CA ILE A 1007 -18.27 12.23 15.36
C ILE A 1007 -18.65 13.42 14.47
N ASN A 1008 -18.36 13.30 13.17
CA ASN A 1008 -18.62 14.37 12.22
C ASN A 1008 -19.36 13.87 10.97
N ARG A 1009 -20.56 14.43 10.74
CA ARG A 1009 -21.41 14.12 9.59
C ARG A 1009 -21.56 15.35 8.70
N LEU A 1010 -21.20 15.20 7.43
CA LEU A 1010 -21.22 16.26 6.42
C LEU A 1010 -22.63 16.68 5.99
N LYS A 1011 -22.79 17.98 5.71
CA LYS A 1011 -23.80 18.47 4.76
C LYS A 1011 -23.33 18.17 3.34
N THR A 1012 -24.24 17.81 2.44
CA THR A 1012 -23.93 17.36 1.07
C THR A 1012 -23.16 18.40 0.24
N ASP A 1013 -23.24 19.69 0.61
CA ASP A 1013 -22.68 20.82 -0.16
C ASP A 1013 -21.64 21.64 0.63
N GLU A 1014 -20.81 21.00 1.45
CA GLU A 1014 -19.77 21.75 2.19
C GLU A 1014 -18.63 22.22 1.25
N PRO A 1015 -18.31 23.53 1.21
CA PRO A 1015 -17.16 24.03 0.47
C PRO A 1015 -15.85 23.38 0.91
N LEU A 1016 -14.85 23.40 0.03
CA LEU A 1016 -13.48 22.92 0.27
C LEU A 1016 -12.86 23.46 1.57
N GLU A 1017 -13.26 24.66 2.00
CA GLU A 1017 -12.82 25.36 3.22
C GLU A 1017 -13.87 25.30 4.34
N SER A 1018 -14.57 24.18 4.52
CA SER A 1018 -15.54 24.04 5.62
C SER A 1018 -14.88 23.81 6.98
N ASP A 1019 -15.52 24.32 8.04
CA ASP A 1019 -15.19 23.98 9.43
C ASP A 1019 -15.16 22.46 9.65
N GLY A 1020 -16.03 21.71 8.96
CA GLY A 1020 -16.08 20.25 9.03
C GLY A 1020 -14.77 19.59 8.62
N ARG A 1021 -14.18 19.99 7.49
CA ARG A 1021 -12.89 19.45 7.01
C ARG A 1021 -11.76 19.77 7.99
N ALA A 1022 -11.72 20.99 8.52
CA ALA A 1022 -10.73 21.39 9.51
C ALA A 1022 -10.87 20.59 10.83
N ILE A 1023 -12.09 20.30 11.27
CA ILE A 1023 -12.36 19.44 12.44
C ILE A 1023 -11.82 18.02 12.19
N ARG A 1024 -12.11 17.44 11.03
CA ARG A 1024 -11.65 16.08 10.69
C ARG A 1024 -10.13 15.99 10.59
N ALA A 1025 -9.49 16.96 9.94
CA ALA A 1025 -8.05 17.06 9.86
C ALA A 1025 -7.41 17.14 11.27
N ALA A 1026 -7.93 18.03 12.12
CA ALA A 1026 -7.45 18.17 13.49
C ALA A 1026 -7.63 16.88 14.32
N ALA A 1027 -8.71 16.12 14.12
CA ALA A 1027 -8.90 14.83 14.80
C ALA A 1027 -7.80 13.82 14.43
N ILE A 1028 -7.47 13.72 13.14
CA ILE A 1028 -6.41 12.84 12.64
C ILE A 1028 -5.03 13.30 13.13
N GLU A 1029 -4.74 14.60 13.07
CA GLU A 1029 -3.49 15.19 13.55
C GLU A 1029 -3.23 14.88 15.04
N ASN A 1030 -4.29 14.86 15.86
CA ASN A 1030 -4.21 14.56 17.28
C ASN A 1030 -4.35 13.07 17.62
N GLY A 1031 -4.43 12.19 16.60
CA GLY A 1031 -4.58 10.75 16.79
C GLY A 1031 -5.85 10.34 17.54
N LEU A 1032 -6.94 11.10 17.35
CA LEU A 1032 -8.24 10.84 17.95
C LEU A 1032 -9.09 9.94 17.03
N PRO A 1033 -9.85 8.97 17.59
CA PRO A 1033 -10.94 8.30 16.89
C PRO A 1033 -11.88 9.28 16.19
N LEU A 1034 -11.91 9.23 14.85
CA LEU A 1034 -12.80 10.00 14.00
C LEU A 1034 -13.83 9.06 13.36
N PHE A 1035 -15.11 9.36 13.55
CA PHE A 1035 -16.21 8.63 12.93
C PHE A 1035 -17.02 9.54 12.01
N THR A 1036 -17.17 9.10 10.76
CA THR A 1036 -17.98 9.80 9.74
C THR A 1036 -19.21 9.01 9.31
N SER A 1037 -19.41 7.82 9.88
CA SER A 1037 -20.61 6.99 9.74
C SER A 1037 -21.23 6.74 11.11
N LEU A 1038 -22.54 6.94 11.23
CA LEU A 1038 -23.28 6.68 12.47
C LEU A 1038 -23.39 5.17 12.75
N ASP A 1039 -23.34 4.32 11.73
CA ASP A 1039 -23.35 2.87 11.87
C ASP A 1039 -22.09 2.37 12.60
N THR A 1040 -20.92 2.91 12.22
CA THR A 1040 -19.65 2.62 12.88
C THR A 1040 -19.65 3.11 14.33
N VAL A 1041 -20.27 4.27 14.61
CA VAL A 1041 -20.48 4.76 15.99
C VAL A 1041 -21.35 3.80 16.79
N ALA A 1042 -22.43 3.27 16.20
CA ALA A 1042 -23.30 2.31 16.86
C ALA A 1042 -22.56 1.00 17.20
N ALA A 1043 -21.71 0.51 16.28
CA ALA A 1043 -20.84 -0.64 16.50
C ALA A 1043 -19.78 -0.37 17.60
N PHE A 1044 -19.19 0.84 17.61
CA PHE A 1044 -18.26 1.25 18.66
C PHE A 1044 -18.93 1.34 20.03
N LEU A 1045 -20.16 1.88 20.10
CA LEU A 1045 -20.96 1.90 21.33
C LEU A 1045 -21.27 0.49 21.84
N GLN A 1046 -21.57 -0.47 20.96
CA GLN A 1046 -21.76 -1.86 21.36
C GLN A 1046 -20.51 -2.44 22.04
N VAL A 1047 -19.32 -2.05 21.56
CA VAL A 1047 -18.05 -2.42 22.20
C VAL A 1047 -17.95 -1.80 23.59
N LEU A 1048 -18.24 -0.49 23.73
CA LEU A 1048 -18.19 0.19 25.02
C LEU A 1048 -19.18 -0.39 26.03
N GLU A 1049 -20.44 -0.58 25.63
CA GLU A 1049 -21.50 -1.16 26.47
C GLU A 1049 -21.17 -2.57 26.94
N SER A 1050 -20.51 -3.38 26.10
CA SER A 1050 -20.09 -4.73 26.47
C SER A 1050 -18.98 -4.77 27.53
N ARG A 1051 -18.30 -3.63 27.74
CA ARG A 1051 -17.16 -3.48 28.65
C ARG A 1051 -17.50 -2.68 29.90
N SER A 1052 -18.48 -1.79 29.81
CA SER A 1052 -18.92 -0.94 30.91
C SER A 1052 -19.88 -1.68 31.84
N PHE A 1053 -19.85 -1.31 33.11
CA PHE A 1053 -20.86 -1.73 34.10
C PHE A 1053 -21.89 -0.61 34.24
N ASN A 1054 -23.18 -0.91 34.00
CA ASN A 1054 -24.24 0.07 34.19
C ASN A 1054 -24.38 0.41 35.69
N VAL A 1055 -24.33 1.70 36.01
CA VAL A 1055 -24.55 2.22 37.36
C VAL A 1055 -25.87 2.98 37.36
N SER A 1056 -26.95 2.32 37.75
CA SER A 1056 -28.27 2.94 37.88
C SER A 1056 -28.55 3.29 39.34
N ALA A 1057 -28.99 4.53 39.58
CA ALA A 1057 -29.50 4.92 40.89
C ALA A 1057 -30.81 4.19 41.16
N ILE A 1058 -30.87 3.37 42.22
CA ILE A 1058 -32.14 2.80 42.69
C ILE A 1058 -32.89 3.93 43.39
N ASN A 1059 -33.79 4.60 42.66
CA ASN A 1059 -34.68 5.58 43.26
C ASN A 1059 -35.64 4.87 44.22
N LYS A 1060 -35.80 5.39 45.43
CA LYS A 1060 -36.89 5.00 46.35
C LYS A 1060 -38.21 5.47 45.73
N GLY A 1061 -38.82 4.65 44.87
CA GLY A 1061 -40.00 5.08 44.11
C GLY A 1061 -40.93 3.98 43.59
N ASP A 1062 -40.46 2.77 43.31
CA ASP A 1062 -41.37 1.70 42.84
C ASP A 1062 -41.92 0.87 44.01
N LYS A 1063 -42.90 1.48 44.68
CA LYS A 1063 -44.00 0.78 45.34
C LYS A 1063 -45.32 1.38 44.84
N SER A 1064 -45.77 0.89 43.68
CA SER A 1064 -47.20 0.64 43.39
C SER A 1064 -47.33 -0.17 42.11
#